data_AF-A0A4V1XXV2-F1
#
_entry.id   AF-A0A4V1XXV2-F1
#
_cell.length_a   1.000
_cell.length_b   1.000
_cell.length_c   1.000
_cell.angle_alpha   90.00
_cell.angle_beta   90.00
_cell.angle_gamma   90.00
#
_symmetry.space_group_name_H-M   'P 1'
#
loop_
_entity.id
_entity.type
_entity.pdbx_description
1 polymer ?
#
loop_
_entity_poly.entity_id
_entity_poly.type
_entity_poly.pdbx_seq_one_letter_code
_entity_poly.pdbx_strand_id
1 'polypeptide(L)'
;MLELPNELFGSRVPGDTGSEPRLRHVFKLEDFPWLRDHRMQNQTVVPAAVFFAIALAAARDISDSKQTERIELSDVAIGRSIVLETYSVEIEISLALHSPLDSVNDETDSIQAEFSLNGSTALDKDMGTVARGRIRITFANHEPSNPSTLFSSRKPKPSCLVPVNIKQFYDSLSEVGLSYSGPFRALTSAERRMDFACAVVATTTDEALPGESYLLHPTRLEVYFQTLLLAFAAPRDGSLWTAFTPTKLGRITVYPNSCVSPKTPASVNVDTHLTEYTPGYESELPMITGEISVYDSETSQLQIRVEGLTMNPMIPPTEKQDRLLYLKTAWQQDILSGVVFDQHENTSCCKDLGLPQVQKYILTGARQISHRYAKLRILQVGTSSIGLVQAMHQELGKAIDSYTILDASDRAIEDMKQEMISDDLNIRFGVHNIARDIRTLDETASPGPIDLGLFDLIILPKTYKEQTATLNAIRSLLKPGGFLLMMVTVMATESIPPKATDTARKEIHDMLQSAGFSGVESLKMDPEGDPSFFVLSQALDDQISFLRAPLDSTPTLDTSGRLLVLGGTSQEIAQFIEITWSKLRSVWDGEIMVIGTLADLNSRDIHQVEAVLSLTELDQSVLEFLSHDTFQGLHLLLGKSKLVLWVTHGARNQNPYQSGTIGLVRAVQAESPEKVLQLLDLDMIDGNESLVTESFLRLIGGVLMRDDGSKRLWTVEPEVSVQGGRLLIPRVLFDEKRNDRLNSLRRRVKARAPFEKQPGNLVRPIDPSELFSPSKTYILVGLSGHIGQSIARWMVKSGARHIVITSRNPKNEEHWKEELEEQDANILIEAADVTKKQDMINLRNHILSTMPPIGGLANGAMVQSNCFFPDLTYDALQEVLRPKVDGSVILDEVFSDDDLDFFLLFSSISAVTGQPFQANYDAANSFMTGLAFQRRVRNLPASVIDFGPIIGLGFIQKIDSSGGSDAIISILRGLDYMLVSERELHHLLVEAIFIGKSNESPGITAGLETVSDNAPFWHKSLLFSHIIQKP
;
A
#
# COMPACT_ATOMS: atom_id res chain seq x y z
N MET A 1 -54.35 -16.32 36.33
CA MET A 1 -54.29 -16.31 34.85
C MET A 1 -52.94 -16.92 34.49
N LEU A 2 -52.89 -17.91 33.59
CA LEU A 2 -51.62 -18.40 33.05
C LEU A 2 -51.02 -17.24 32.24
N GLU A 3 -49.86 -16.73 32.67
CA GLU A 3 -49.11 -15.73 31.90
C GLU A 3 -48.81 -16.31 30.51
N LEU A 4 -49.18 -15.57 29.46
CA LEU A 4 -48.82 -15.92 28.09
C LEU A 4 -47.29 -15.85 27.96
N PRO A 5 -46.64 -16.84 27.33
CA PRO A 5 -45.20 -16.84 27.17
C PRO A 5 -44.74 -15.59 26.40
N ASN A 6 -43.68 -14.95 26.87
CA ASN A 6 -43.08 -13.82 26.17
C ASN A 6 -42.47 -14.32 24.86
N GLU A 7 -42.69 -13.56 23.78
CA GLU A 7 -42.24 -13.93 22.44
C GLU A 7 -40.73 -14.18 22.37
N LEU A 8 -39.89 -13.45 23.12
CA LEU A 8 -38.43 -13.62 23.09
C LEU A 8 -37.88 -14.74 23.99
N PHE A 9 -38.42 -14.89 25.19
CA PHE A 9 -37.82 -15.73 26.24
C PHE A 9 -38.69 -16.90 26.72
N GLY A 10 -39.88 -17.09 26.13
CA GLY A 10 -40.70 -18.28 26.35
C GLY A 10 -41.37 -18.32 27.72
N SER A 11 -41.39 -19.50 28.34
CA SER A 11 -42.11 -19.78 29.58
C SER A 11 -41.18 -20.20 30.73
N ARG A 12 -41.64 -20.02 31.97
CA ARG A 12 -40.94 -20.47 33.19
C ARG A 12 -40.86 -22.01 33.24
N VAL A 13 -39.71 -22.56 33.62
CA VAL A 13 -39.51 -24.02 33.71
C VAL A 13 -39.90 -24.61 35.08
N PRO A 14 -40.29 -25.90 35.14
CA PRO A 14 -40.51 -26.60 36.41
C PRO A 14 -39.22 -26.70 37.23
N GLY A 15 -39.19 -26.06 38.40
CA GLY A 15 -37.97 -25.91 39.23
C GLY A 15 -37.53 -24.45 39.43
N ASP A 16 -38.24 -23.50 38.80
CA ASP A 16 -38.18 -22.07 39.11
C ASP A 16 -38.39 -21.80 40.61
N THR A 17 -37.54 -20.97 41.21
CA THR A 17 -37.74 -20.41 42.55
C THR A 17 -37.82 -18.90 42.42
N GLY A 18 -38.57 -18.21 43.30
CA GLY A 18 -38.67 -16.75 43.26
C GLY A 18 -37.32 -16.00 43.33
N SER A 19 -36.26 -16.69 43.76
CA SER A 19 -34.86 -16.22 43.80
C SER A 19 -34.00 -16.65 42.60
N GLU A 20 -34.41 -17.59 41.76
CA GLU A 20 -33.68 -18.04 40.57
C GLU A 20 -34.66 -18.36 39.43
N PRO A 21 -35.21 -17.34 38.74
CA PRO A 21 -36.19 -17.54 37.68
C PRO A 21 -35.56 -18.13 36.43
N ARG A 22 -35.87 -19.38 36.13
CA ARG A 22 -35.40 -20.04 34.90
C ARG A 22 -36.46 -20.00 33.81
N LEU A 23 -36.07 -19.51 32.64
CA LEU A 23 -36.93 -19.36 31.47
C LEU A 23 -36.45 -20.32 30.36
N ARG A 24 -37.37 -20.89 29.59
CA ARG A 24 -36.99 -21.72 28.45
C ARG A 24 -37.77 -21.28 27.24
N HIS A 25 -37.05 -21.05 26.16
CA HIS A 25 -37.64 -20.82 24.86
C HIS A 25 -37.05 -21.79 23.83
N VAL A 26 -37.89 -22.24 22.90
CA VAL A 26 -37.44 -23.02 21.76
C VAL A 26 -38.13 -22.39 20.57
N PHE A 27 -37.36 -21.76 19.69
CA PHE A 27 -37.93 -21.03 18.56
C PHE A 27 -37.35 -21.51 17.24
N LYS A 28 -38.22 -21.58 16.24
CA LYS A 28 -37.86 -21.87 14.87
C LYS A 28 -37.52 -20.58 14.14
N LEU A 29 -36.78 -20.70 13.05
CA LEU A 29 -36.49 -19.56 12.18
C LEU A 29 -37.77 -18.95 11.58
N GLU A 30 -38.86 -19.73 11.51
CA GLU A 30 -40.19 -19.29 11.09
C GLU A 30 -40.86 -18.35 12.10
N ASP A 31 -40.53 -18.48 13.39
CA ASP A 31 -41.09 -17.66 14.47
C ASP A 31 -40.48 -16.25 14.45
N PHE A 32 -39.25 -16.11 13.93
CA PHE A 32 -38.54 -14.84 13.76
C PHE A 32 -37.98 -14.70 12.34
N PRO A 33 -38.82 -14.39 11.33
CA PRO A 33 -38.40 -14.33 9.94
C PRO A 33 -37.23 -13.36 9.67
N TRP A 34 -37.19 -12.26 10.44
CA TRP A 34 -36.14 -11.24 10.34
C TRP A 34 -34.75 -11.78 10.68
N LEU A 35 -34.58 -12.88 11.43
CA LEU A 35 -33.25 -13.46 11.69
C LEU A 35 -32.51 -13.84 10.40
N ARG A 36 -33.23 -14.18 9.32
CA ARG A 36 -32.66 -14.50 8.00
C ARG A 36 -31.86 -13.36 7.40
N ASP A 37 -32.15 -12.13 7.84
CA ASP A 37 -31.55 -10.91 7.34
C ASP A 37 -30.25 -10.52 8.07
N HIS A 38 -29.83 -11.30 9.07
CA HIS A 38 -28.57 -11.14 9.77
C HIS A 38 -27.61 -12.28 9.38
N ARG A 39 -26.78 -12.04 8.36
CA ARG A 39 -25.86 -13.04 7.82
C ARG A 39 -24.41 -12.67 8.03
N MET A 40 -23.61 -13.64 8.47
CA MET A 40 -22.16 -13.53 8.62
C MET A 40 -21.51 -14.67 7.83
N GLN A 41 -20.56 -14.36 6.95
CA GLN A 41 -19.91 -15.31 6.06
C GLN A 41 -20.90 -16.21 5.30
N ASN A 42 -21.99 -15.60 4.81
CA ASN A 42 -23.12 -16.25 4.14
C ASN A 42 -23.95 -17.22 5.01
N GLN A 43 -23.70 -17.32 6.31
CA GLN A 43 -24.50 -18.10 7.25
C GLN A 43 -25.41 -17.19 8.06
N THR A 44 -26.60 -17.66 8.41
CA THR A 44 -27.51 -16.93 9.30
C THR A 44 -27.01 -17.08 10.73
N VAL A 45 -26.74 -15.97 11.41
CA VAL A 45 -26.20 -15.96 12.78
C VAL A 45 -27.15 -15.19 13.68
N VAL A 46 -27.42 -15.69 14.88
CA VAL A 46 -28.21 -14.94 15.87
C VAL A 46 -27.40 -13.72 16.33
N PRO A 47 -27.90 -12.48 16.15
CA PRO A 47 -27.16 -11.29 16.53
C PRO A 47 -27.01 -11.17 18.04
N ALA A 48 -25.89 -10.59 18.49
CA ALA A 48 -25.65 -10.27 19.88
C ALA A 48 -26.78 -9.42 20.48
N ALA A 49 -27.37 -8.51 19.69
CA ALA A 49 -28.53 -7.70 20.06
C ALA A 49 -29.72 -8.51 20.61
N VAL A 50 -29.91 -9.76 20.19
CA VAL A 50 -30.98 -10.65 20.70
C VAL A 50 -30.75 -10.98 22.17
N PHE A 51 -29.50 -11.27 22.56
CA PHE A 51 -29.14 -11.61 23.94
C PHE A 51 -29.41 -10.44 24.88
N PHE A 52 -29.06 -9.22 24.46
CA PHE A 52 -29.35 -8.00 25.22
C PHE A 52 -30.86 -7.74 25.31
N ALA A 53 -31.60 -7.90 24.21
CA ALA A 53 -33.04 -7.71 24.20
C ALA A 53 -33.78 -8.70 25.11
N ILE A 54 -33.35 -9.97 25.14
CA ILE A 54 -33.86 -10.99 26.06
C ILE A 54 -33.63 -10.56 27.52
N ALA A 55 -32.41 -10.15 27.88
CA ALA A 55 -32.09 -9.73 29.25
C ALA A 55 -32.87 -8.47 29.67
N LEU A 56 -33.03 -7.49 28.77
CA LEU A 56 -33.85 -6.29 29.01
C LEU A 56 -35.34 -6.62 29.17
N ALA A 57 -35.86 -7.54 28.36
CA ALA A 57 -37.25 -7.98 28.45
C ALA A 57 -37.50 -8.73 29.76
N ALA A 58 -36.58 -9.62 30.17
CA ALA A 58 -36.66 -10.29 31.46
C ALA A 58 -36.56 -9.29 32.64
N ALA A 59 -35.72 -8.27 32.55
CA ALA A 59 -35.64 -7.21 33.55
C ALA A 59 -36.97 -6.44 33.69
N ARG A 60 -37.64 -6.17 32.57
CA ARG A 60 -38.96 -5.53 32.55
C ARG A 60 -40.04 -6.42 33.17
N ASP A 61 -40.01 -7.72 32.88
CA ASP A 61 -40.92 -8.71 33.49
C ASP A 61 -40.77 -8.74 35.02
N ILE A 62 -39.52 -8.75 35.51
CA ILE A 62 -39.20 -8.73 36.95
C ILE A 62 -39.67 -7.44 37.65
N SER A 63 -39.78 -6.32 36.93
CA SER A 63 -40.19 -5.04 37.52
C SER A 63 -41.67 -5.00 37.95
N ASP A 64 -42.47 -6.01 37.59
CA ASP A 64 -43.82 -6.36 38.09
C ASP A 64 -44.73 -5.13 38.36
N SER A 65 -44.84 -4.24 37.36
CA SER A 65 -45.68 -3.02 37.36
C SER A 65 -45.21 -1.81 38.17
N LYS A 66 -44.02 -1.81 38.78
CA LYS A 66 -43.43 -0.60 39.39
C LYS A 66 -42.95 0.38 38.31
N GLN A 67 -43.14 1.68 38.55
CA GLN A 67 -42.67 2.73 37.64
C GLN A 67 -41.13 2.74 37.61
N THR A 68 -40.57 2.19 36.54
CA THR A 68 -39.13 2.02 36.38
C THR A 68 -38.52 3.30 35.80
N GLU A 69 -37.50 3.84 36.46
CA GLU A 69 -36.76 5.01 35.98
C GLU A 69 -35.76 4.62 34.90
N ARG A 70 -34.94 3.59 35.16
CA ARG A 70 -33.93 3.06 34.23
C ARG A 70 -33.66 1.57 34.46
N ILE A 71 -33.27 0.89 33.39
CA ILE A 71 -32.80 -0.50 33.39
C ILE A 71 -31.36 -0.51 32.86
N GLU A 72 -30.45 -1.14 33.59
CA GLU A 72 -29.04 -1.24 33.25
C GLU A 72 -28.64 -2.70 33.08
N LEU A 73 -27.97 -3.05 31.96
CA LEU A 73 -27.16 -4.26 31.90
C LEU A 73 -25.68 -3.87 32.00
N SER A 74 -24.89 -4.65 32.74
CA SER A 74 -23.46 -4.38 32.90
C SER A 74 -22.61 -5.65 32.90
N ASP A 75 -21.32 -5.49 32.58
CA ASP A 75 -20.33 -6.57 32.52
C ASP A 75 -20.77 -7.74 31.65
N VAL A 76 -21.43 -7.44 30.52
CA VAL A 76 -21.97 -8.50 29.66
C VAL A 76 -20.86 -9.06 28.77
N ALA A 77 -20.66 -10.37 28.84
CA ALA A 77 -19.73 -11.10 28.00
C ALA A 77 -20.50 -12.07 27.10
N ILE A 78 -20.19 -12.06 25.81
CA ILE A 78 -20.73 -12.98 24.80
C ILE A 78 -19.67 -14.04 24.53
N GLY A 79 -19.96 -15.28 24.90
CA GLY A 79 -19.02 -16.39 24.85
C GLY A 79 -18.96 -17.09 23.50
N ARG A 80 -20.09 -17.14 22.77
CA ARG A 80 -20.17 -17.79 21.46
C ARG A 80 -21.30 -17.26 20.60
N SER A 81 -21.12 -17.30 19.29
CA SER A 81 -22.18 -17.04 18.31
C SER A 81 -23.02 -18.30 18.06
N ILE A 82 -24.31 -18.12 17.75
CA ILE A 82 -25.20 -19.21 17.38
C ILE A 82 -25.43 -19.15 15.87
N VAL A 83 -24.91 -20.15 15.15
CA VAL A 83 -25.09 -20.31 13.70
C VAL A 83 -26.35 -21.14 13.45
N LEU A 84 -27.24 -20.66 12.58
CA LEU A 84 -28.48 -21.34 12.22
C LEU A 84 -28.26 -22.11 10.90
N GLU A 85 -27.97 -23.42 10.99
CA GLU A 85 -27.81 -24.31 9.81
C GLU A 85 -29.12 -24.96 9.34
N THR A 86 -30.05 -25.18 10.27
CA THR A 86 -31.37 -25.78 10.03
C THR A 86 -32.50 -24.84 10.46
N TYR A 87 -33.73 -25.11 10.02
CA TYR A 87 -34.91 -24.28 10.28
C TYR A 87 -35.39 -24.25 11.76
N SER A 88 -34.72 -24.94 12.69
CA SER A 88 -35.11 -25.06 14.11
C SER A 88 -33.90 -25.02 15.05
N VAL A 89 -33.91 -24.14 16.05
CA VAL A 89 -32.85 -24.00 17.07
C VAL A 89 -33.45 -23.94 18.48
N GLU A 90 -32.80 -24.55 19.47
CA GLU A 90 -33.28 -24.57 20.85
C GLU A 90 -32.43 -23.64 21.75
N ILE A 91 -32.99 -22.54 22.25
CA ILE A 91 -32.25 -21.59 23.10
C ILE A 91 -32.81 -21.55 24.53
N GLU A 92 -32.18 -22.25 25.47
CA GLU A 92 -32.60 -22.26 26.88
C GLU A 92 -32.00 -21.09 27.70
N ILE A 93 -32.86 -20.26 28.30
CA ILE A 93 -32.47 -18.99 28.96
C ILE A 93 -32.50 -19.14 30.49
N SER A 94 -31.36 -19.44 31.12
CA SER A 94 -31.31 -19.63 32.57
C SER A 94 -30.93 -18.35 33.35
N LEU A 95 -31.90 -17.53 33.73
CA LEU A 95 -31.67 -16.36 34.60
C LEU A 95 -31.49 -16.78 36.08
N ALA A 96 -30.47 -16.25 36.77
CA ALA A 96 -30.17 -16.59 38.17
C ALA A 96 -30.00 -15.32 39.01
N LEU A 97 -31.07 -14.90 39.69
CA LEU A 97 -31.12 -13.68 40.49
C LEU A 97 -30.42 -13.86 41.86
N HIS A 98 -29.10 -13.69 41.94
CA HIS A 98 -28.45 -13.59 43.26
C HIS A 98 -28.68 -12.22 43.89
N SER A 99 -29.75 -12.09 44.67
CA SER A 99 -29.93 -10.96 45.60
C SER A 99 -29.00 -11.15 46.81
N PRO A 100 -28.15 -10.18 47.18
CA PRO A 100 -27.63 -10.12 48.53
C PRO A 100 -28.83 -9.85 49.46
N LEU A 101 -29.42 -10.92 49.97
CA LEU A 101 -30.45 -10.92 50.98
C LEU A 101 -29.96 -10.13 52.21
N ASP A 102 -30.63 -9.03 52.54
CA ASP A 102 -31.10 -8.69 53.89
C ASP A 102 -31.78 -7.30 53.89
N SER A 103 -33.09 -7.25 53.62
CA SER A 103 -33.99 -6.37 54.38
C SER A 103 -35.46 -6.69 54.12
N VAL A 104 -36.13 -7.07 55.19
CA VAL A 104 -37.59 -7.11 55.38
C VAL A 104 -38.16 -5.67 55.45
N ASN A 105 -37.65 -4.74 54.64
CA ASN A 105 -38.18 -3.39 54.50
C ASN A 105 -38.53 -3.14 53.03
N ASP A 106 -39.77 -2.73 52.79
CA ASP A 106 -40.37 -2.32 51.50
C ASP A 106 -39.71 -1.08 50.83
N GLU A 107 -38.50 -0.69 51.24
CA GLU A 107 -37.78 0.52 50.82
C GLU A 107 -36.47 0.21 50.07
N THR A 108 -36.53 -0.61 49.01
CA THR A 108 -35.37 -0.77 48.10
C THR A 108 -35.63 -0.10 46.77
N ASP A 109 -34.94 1.02 46.52
CA ASP A 109 -35.02 1.85 45.30
C ASP A 109 -34.47 1.12 44.05
N SER A 110 -33.90 -0.09 44.18
CA SER A 110 -33.36 -0.85 43.04
C SER A 110 -33.36 -2.37 43.23
N ILE A 111 -33.42 -3.11 42.12
CA ILE A 111 -33.20 -4.57 42.03
C ILE A 111 -31.85 -4.82 41.34
N GLN A 112 -31.08 -5.78 41.83
CA GLN A 112 -29.83 -6.25 41.18
C GLN A 112 -29.89 -7.76 40.93
N ALA A 113 -29.32 -8.18 39.80
CA ALA A 113 -29.32 -9.56 39.35
C ALA A 113 -28.07 -9.92 38.56
N GLU A 114 -27.80 -11.22 38.46
CA GLU A 114 -26.94 -11.77 37.42
C GLU A 114 -27.80 -12.58 36.43
N PHE A 115 -27.35 -12.68 35.18
CA PHE A 115 -28.02 -13.48 34.16
C PHE A 115 -27.02 -14.33 33.40
N SER A 116 -27.49 -15.53 32.99
CA SER A 116 -26.75 -16.43 32.12
C SER A 116 -27.68 -16.94 31.03
N LEU A 117 -27.39 -16.61 29.78
CA LEU A 117 -28.08 -17.15 28.62
C LEU A 117 -27.30 -18.36 28.14
N ASN A 118 -27.93 -19.53 28.16
CA ASN A 118 -27.39 -20.72 27.53
C ASN A 118 -28.10 -20.90 26.18
N GLY A 119 -27.52 -21.68 25.29
CA GLY A 119 -28.18 -22.06 24.05
C GLY A 119 -27.64 -23.41 23.59
N SER A 120 -28.25 -24.02 22.60
CA SER A 120 -27.64 -25.09 21.82
C SER A 120 -28.26 -25.08 20.42
N THR A 121 -27.54 -25.63 19.44
CA THR A 121 -28.16 -25.99 18.16
C THR A 121 -28.61 -27.45 18.22
N ALA A 122 -29.49 -27.88 17.31
CA ALA A 122 -29.89 -29.29 17.22
C ALA A 122 -28.71 -30.25 16.94
N LEU A 123 -27.54 -29.72 16.56
CA LEU A 123 -26.30 -30.45 16.28
C LEU A 123 -25.32 -30.45 17.46
N ASP A 124 -25.50 -29.55 18.44
CA ASP A 124 -24.65 -29.47 19.62
C ASP A 124 -24.94 -30.63 20.57
N LYS A 125 -23.89 -31.26 21.11
CA LYS A 125 -24.04 -32.34 22.11
C LYS A 125 -24.35 -31.82 23.51
N ASP A 126 -23.99 -30.57 23.82
CA ASP A 126 -24.10 -29.96 25.14
C ASP A 126 -24.62 -28.51 25.06
N MET A 127 -25.35 -28.09 26.11
CA MET A 127 -25.79 -26.71 26.31
C MET A 127 -24.61 -25.83 26.76
N GLY A 128 -24.22 -24.86 25.94
CA GLY A 128 -23.13 -23.92 26.23
C GLY A 128 -23.63 -22.52 26.57
N THR A 129 -22.95 -21.83 27.48
CA THR A 129 -23.23 -20.43 27.81
C THR A 129 -22.90 -19.52 26.63
N VAL A 130 -23.89 -18.72 26.22
CA VAL A 130 -23.86 -17.82 25.07
C VAL A 130 -23.58 -16.39 25.53
N ALA A 131 -24.25 -15.95 26.59
CA ALA A 131 -24.00 -14.63 27.18
C ALA A 131 -24.18 -14.67 28.70
N ARG A 132 -23.48 -13.81 29.42
CA ARG A 132 -23.69 -13.60 30.87
C ARG A 132 -23.46 -12.14 31.22
N GLY A 133 -24.08 -11.65 32.28
CA GLY A 133 -23.86 -10.30 32.77
C GLY A 133 -24.69 -10.00 34.00
N ARG A 134 -24.82 -8.70 34.32
CA ARG A 134 -25.60 -8.21 35.47
C ARG A 134 -26.73 -7.30 35.02
N ILE A 135 -27.84 -7.30 35.75
CA ILE A 135 -28.98 -6.41 35.56
C ILE A 135 -29.09 -5.54 36.81
N ARG A 136 -29.38 -4.24 36.63
CA ARG A 136 -29.85 -3.35 37.69
C ARG A 136 -31.09 -2.61 37.23
N ILE A 137 -32.14 -2.62 38.03
CA ILE A 137 -33.40 -1.90 37.78
C ILE A 137 -33.50 -0.81 38.85
N THR A 138 -33.72 0.44 38.47
CA THR A 138 -33.95 1.56 39.41
C THR A 138 -35.40 2.02 39.29
N PHE A 139 -36.09 2.15 40.41
CA PHE A 139 -37.48 2.62 40.45
C PHE A 139 -37.55 4.12 40.69
N ALA A 140 -38.60 4.77 40.20
CA ALA A 140 -38.81 6.20 40.41
C ALA A 140 -39.27 6.49 41.85
N ASN A 141 -38.61 7.41 42.54
CA ASN A 141 -39.02 7.85 43.88
C ASN A 141 -40.25 8.77 43.81
N HIS A 142 -41.12 8.72 44.84
CA HIS A 142 -42.37 9.49 44.91
C HIS A 142 -42.19 11.03 45.02
N GLU A 143 -40.97 11.56 45.07
CA GLU A 143 -40.72 13.00 44.92
C GLU A 143 -40.40 13.34 43.45
N PRO A 144 -41.08 14.33 42.85
CA PRO A 144 -40.81 14.72 41.48
C PRO A 144 -39.45 15.42 41.40
N SER A 145 -38.38 14.65 41.19
CA SER A 145 -37.10 15.19 40.74
C SER A 145 -37.33 15.96 39.45
N ASN A 146 -36.80 17.19 39.39
CA ASN A 146 -36.96 18.10 38.26
C ASN A 146 -36.72 17.37 36.92
N PRO A 147 -37.64 17.42 35.94
CA PRO A 147 -37.48 16.74 34.65
C PRO A 147 -36.20 17.15 33.90
N SER A 148 -35.70 18.35 34.18
CA SER A 148 -34.48 18.93 33.60
C SER A 148 -33.17 18.37 34.15
N THR A 149 -33.19 17.66 35.29
CA THR A 149 -31.97 17.05 35.87
C THR A 149 -31.75 15.58 35.48
N LEU A 150 -32.76 14.91 34.92
CA LEU A 150 -32.69 13.48 34.56
C LEU A 150 -32.20 13.22 33.13
N PHE A 151 -32.40 14.17 32.21
CA PHE A 151 -32.14 13.96 30.79
C PHE A 151 -31.10 14.97 30.28
N SER A 152 -29.88 14.51 30.02
CA SER A 152 -28.90 15.30 29.28
C SER A 152 -29.41 15.51 27.85
N SER A 153 -29.65 16.76 27.45
CA SER A 153 -29.95 17.11 26.06
C SER A 153 -28.81 16.66 25.16
N ARG A 154 -29.13 16.24 23.93
CA ARG A 154 -28.12 15.92 22.91
C ARG A 154 -27.12 17.08 22.77
N LYS A 155 -25.83 16.78 22.91
CA LYS A 155 -24.77 17.76 22.68
C LYS A 155 -24.74 18.16 21.20
N PRO A 156 -24.23 19.35 20.85
CA PRO A 156 -23.97 19.69 19.45
C PRO A 156 -23.12 18.59 18.79
N LYS A 157 -23.43 18.27 17.53
CA LYS A 157 -22.64 17.33 16.76
C LYS A 157 -21.19 17.80 16.69
N PRO A 158 -20.19 16.88 16.72
CA PRO A 158 -18.81 17.23 16.43
C PRO A 158 -18.68 17.98 15.11
N SER A 159 -17.70 18.87 15.04
CA SER A 159 -17.40 19.64 13.84
C SER A 159 -16.85 18.76 12.71
N CYS A 160 -17.07 19.19 11.46
CA CYS A 160 -16.44 18.62 10.26
C CYS A 160 -16.76 17.13 10.01
N LEU A 161 -17.95 16.66 10.38
CA LEU A 161 -18.44 15.35 9.96
C LEU A 161 -18.72 15.34 8.45
N VAL A 162 -18.41 14.21 7.83
CA VAL A 162 -18.53 14.00 6.39
C VAL A 162 -19.73 13.11 6.10
N PRO A 163 -20.63 13.49 5.17
CA PRO A 163 -21.77 12.65 4.78
C PRO A 163 -21.33 11.26 4.27
N VAL A 164 -22.12 10.24 4.60
CA VAL A 164 -21.87 8.84 4.26
C VAL A 164 -22.93 8.34 3.29
N ASN A 165 -22.51 7.70 2.20
CA ASN A 165 -23.41 6.93 1.36
C ASN A 165 -23.78 5.60 2.07
N ILE A 166 -25.01 5.52 2.56
CA ILE A 166 -25.48 4.37 3.34
C ILE A 166 -25.51 3.07 2.52
N LYS A 167 -25.78 3.15 1.21
CA LYS A 167 -25.73 1.96 0.35
C LYS A 167 -24.30 1.42 0.29
N GLN A 168 -23.33 2.29 0.03
CA GLN A 168 -21.91 1.89 0.00
C GLN A 168 -21.44 1.35 1.36
N PHE A 169 -21.92 1.91 2.47
CA PHE A 169 -21.61 1.39 3.80
C PHE A 169 -22.03 -0.08 3.92
N TYR A 170 -23.30 -0.40 3.65
CA TYR A 170 -23.77 -1.79 3.70
C TYR A 170 -23.12 -2.71 2.65
N ASP A 171 -22.82 -2.18 1.45
CA ASP A 171 -22.09 -2.94 0.43
C ASP A 171 -20.67 -3.29 0.94
N SER A 172 -19.99 -2.36 1.63
CA SER A 172 -18.66 -2.59 2.24
C SER A 172 -18.70 -3.65 3.35
N LEU A 173 -19.75 -3.65 4.17
CA LEU A 173 -19.96 -4.68 5.19
C LEU A 173 -20.13 -6.05 4.55
N SER A 174 -20.90 -6.14 3.46
CA SER A 174 -21.11 -7.39 2.73
C SER A 174 -19.82 -7.91 2.10
N GLU A 175 -18.97 -7.03 1.55
CA GLU A 175 -17.64 -7.36 0.99
C GLU A 175 -16.73 -8.07 2.02
N VAL A 176 -16.85 -7.76 3.32
CA VAL A 176 -16.08 -8.41 4.40
C VAL A 176 -16.83 -9.55 5.10
N GLY A 177 -17.99 -9.93 4.59
CA GLY A 177 -18.80 -11.04 5.09
C GLY A 177 -19.87 -10.66 6.12
N LEU A 178 -20.15 -9.39 6.36
CA LEU A 178 -21.28 -8.90 7.18
C LEU A 178 -22.45 -8.48 6.27
N SER A 179 -23.36 -9.42 5.98
CA SER A 179 -24.47 -9.20 5.07
C SER A 179 -25.77 -8.96 5.83
N TYR A 180 -26.20 -7.70 5.85
CA TYR A 180 -27.47 -7.26 6.44
C TYR A 180 -28.54 -7.04 5.36
N SER A 181 -29.79 -7.44 5.64
CA SER A 181 -30.97 -7.13 4.82
C SER A 181 -32.17 -6.74 5.70
N GLY A 182 -33.33 -6.50 5.07
CA GLY A 182 -34.59 -6.22 5.76
C GLY A 182 -34.47 -5.17 6.88
N PRO A 183 -34.96 -5.46 8.09
CA PRO A 183 -34.98 -4.51 9.20
C PRO A 183 -33.60 -4.20 9.79
N PHE A 184 -32.54 -4.93 9.43
CA PHE A 184 -31.16 -4.61 9.83
C PHE A 184 -30.53 -3.50 8.98
N ARG A 185 -31.23 -3.00 7.96
CA ARG A 185 -30.83 -1.85 7.12
C ARG A 185 -31.66 -0.60 7.40
N ALA A 186 -31.94 -0.32 8.68
CA ALA A 186 -32.77 0.82 9.09
C ALA A 186 -32.01 2.16 9.17
N LEU A 187 -30.71 2.18 8.86
CA LEU A 187 -29.91 3.41 8.78
C LEU A 187 -30.36 4.24 7.57
N THR A 188 -30.74 5.50 7.78
CA THR A 188 -31.30 6.36 6.70
C THR A 188 -30.31 7.41 6.22
N SER A 189 -29.53 7.98 7.12
CA SER A 189 -28.46 8.92 6.82
C SER A 189 -27.40 8.85 7.91
N ALA A 190 -26.17 9.21 7.58
CA ALA A 190 -25.09 9.31 8.54
C ALA A 190 -24.01 10.29 8.07
N GLU A 191 -23.30 10.83 9.05
CA GLU A 191 -22.12 11.66 8.86
C GLU A 191 -21.01 11.13 9.79
N ARG A 192 -19.76 11.09 9.34
CA ARG A 192 -18.65 10.56 10.13
C ARG A 192 -17.34 11.29 9.93
N ARG A 193 -16.45 11.13 10.89
CA ARG A 193 -15.00 11.35 10.80
C ARG A 193 -14.31 10.20 11.54
N MET A 194 -12.98 10.09 11.53
CA MET A 194 -12.33 9.04 12.32
C MET A 194 -12.75 9.13 13.78
N ASP A 195 -13.10 7.97 14.35
CA ASP A 195 -13.54 7.75 15.72
C ASP A 195 -14.94 8.31 16.07
N PHE A 196 -15.65 8.98 15.15
CA PHE A 196 -16.99 9.53 15.41
C PHE A 196 -17.97 9.32 14.26
N ALA A 197 -19.21 8.94 14.59
CA ALA A 197 -20.32 8.90 13.66
C ALA A 197 -21.61 9.46 14.28
N CYS A 198 -22.38 10.20 13.49
CA CYS A 198 -23.73 10.63 13.81
C CYS A 198 -24.67 10.06 12.75
N ALA A 199 -25.70 9.34 13.14
CA ALA A 199 -26.62 8.70 12.23
C ALA A 199 -28.09 8.90 12.59
N VAL A 200 -28.95 8.71 11.60
CA VAL A 200 -30.41 8.71 11.76
C VAL A 200 -30.93 7.32 11.43
N VAL A 201 -31.64 6.70 12.37
CA VAL A 201 -32.18 5.35 12.26
C VAL A 201 -33.71 5.42 12.25
N ALA A 202 -34.34 4.78 11.27
CA ALA A 202 -35.80 4.66 11.21
C ALA A 202 -36.31 3.68 12.28
N THR A 203 -37.41 4.03 12.95
CA THR A 203 -38.01 3.20 14.01
C THR A 203 -39.16 2.33 13.51
N THR A 204 -39.81 2.74 12.41
CA THR A 204 -40.86 1.99 11.71
C THR A 204 -40.34 1.50 10.38
N THR A 205 -40.21 0.19 10.21
CA THR A 205 -39.97 -0.44 8.90
C THR A 205 -41.31 -0.67 8.21
N ASP A 206 -41.36 -0.59 6.87
CA ASP A 206 -42.60 -0.80 6.07
C ASP A 206 -43.27 -2.18 6.31
N GLU A 207 -42.51 -3.14 6.86
CA GLU A 207 -43.05 -4.35 7.46
C GLU A 207 -43.32 -4.09 8.95
N ALA A 208 -44.59 -3.91 9.31
CA ALA A 208 -45.02 -3.86 10.71
C ALA A 208 -44.67 -5.18 11.40
N LEU A 209 -43.56 -5.20 12.13
CA LEU A 209 -43.14 -6.33 12.96
C LEU A 209 -44.25 -6.57 14.01
N PRO A 210 -44.87 -7.76 14.04
CA PRO A 210 -45.92 -8.06 15.03
C PRO A 210 -45.36 -8.02 16.45
N GLY A 211 -46.13 -7.48 17.41
CA GLY A 211 -45.88 -7.58 18.84
C GLY A 211 -45.64 -6.25 19.57
N GLU A 212 -46.63 -5.80 20.35
CA GLU A 212 -46.57 -4.63 21.24
C GLU A 212 -45.69 -4.84 22.50
N SER A 213 -44.90 -5.93 22.60
CA SER A 213 -44.29 -6.39 23.86
C SER A 213 -42.79 -6.09 24.04
N TYR A 214 -42.12 -5.48 23.05
CA TYR A 214 -40.67 -5.21 23.12
C TYR A 214 -40.37 -3.87 23.80
N LEU A 215 -39.52 -3.88 24.84
CA LEU A 215 -38.90 -2.63 25.34
C LEU A 215 -37.97 -2.02 24.28
N LEU A 216 -37.21 -2.88 23.60
CA LEU A 216 -36.33 -2.53 22.49
C LEU A 216 -36.26 -3.72 21.52
N HIS A 217 -36.53 -3.49 20.24
CA HIS A 217 -36.49 -4.57 19.25
C HIS A 217 -35.03 -4.95 18.92
N PRO A 218 -34.67 -6.25 18.84
CA PRO A 218 -33.29 -6.68 18.58
C PRO A 218 -32.67 -6.07 17.32
N THR A 219 -33.43 -5.98 16.23
CA THR A 219 -32.92 -5.40 14.96
C THR A 219 -32.50 -3.94 15.12
N ARG A 220 -33.25 -3.15 15.90
CA ARG A 220 -32.91 -1.73 16.15
C ARG A 220 -31.63 -1.60 16.97
N LEU A 221 -31.50 -2.42 18.01
CA LEU A 221 -30.29 -2.43 18.83
C LEU A 221 -29.05 -2.84 18.02
N GLU A 222 -29.19 -3.81 17.11
CA GLU A 222 -28.10 -4.19 16.20
C GLU A 222 -27.72 -3.04 15.25
N VAL A 223 -28.70 -2.31 14.69
CA VAL A 223 -28.43 -1.12 13.86
C VAL A 223 -27.68 -0.05 14.66
N TYR A 224 -27.94 0.11 15.96
CA TYR A 224 -27.15 1.00 16.81
C TYR A 224 -25.71 0.49 16.93
N PHE A 225 -25.48 -0.81 17.11
CA PHE A 225 -24.13 -1.38 17.16
C PHE A 225 -23.37 -1.22 15.82
N GLN A 226 -24.06 -1.33 14.68
CA GLN A 226 -23.46 -1.09 13.35
C GLN A 226 -22.84 0.31 13.24
N THR A 227 -23.35 1.31 13.96
CA THR A 227 -22.78 2.67 13.93
C THR A 227 -21.36 2.74 14.51
N LEU A 228 -20.95 1.77 15.33
CA LEU A 228 -19.56 1.67 15.82
C LEU A 228 -18.60 1.29 14.69
N LEU A 229 -19.04 0.39 13.78
CA LEU A 229 -18.28 0.07 12.57
C LEU A 229 -18.14 1.29 11.67
N LEU A 230 -19.19 2.12 11.60
CA LEU A 230 -19.18 3.36 10.82
C LEU A 230 -18.26 4.45 11.42
N ALA A 231 -18.18 4.56 12.75
CA ALA A 231 -17.22 5.44 13.42
C ALA A 231 -15.78 4.94 13.22
N PHE A 232 -15.59 3.61 13.15
CA PHE A 232 -14.29 2.99 12.97
C PHE A 232 -13.73 3.17 11.54
N ALA A 233 -14.56 2.99 10.51
CA ALA A 233 -14.14 2.94 9.11
C ALA A 233 -15.10 3.67 8.16
N ALA A 234 -14.54 4.39 7.18
CA ALA A 234 -15.33 4.91 6.08
C ALA A 234 -15.70 3.77 5.10
N PRO A 235 -16.82 3.88 4.37
CA PRO A 235 -17.15 2.89 3.35
C PRO A 235 -15.99 2.68 2.38
N ARG A 236 -15.67 1.40 2.11
CA ARG A 236 -14.64 0.97 1.15
C ARG A 236 -13.20 1.45 1.42
N ASP A 237 -12.91 1.96 2.60
CA ASP A 237 -11.57 2.47 2.95
C ASP A 237 -10.53 1.38 3.26
N GLY A 238 -10.97 0.12 3.42
CA GLY A 238 -10.11 -1.03 3.73
C GLY A 238 -9.72 -1.17 5.20
N SER A 239 -10.20 -0.29 6.09
CA SER A 239 -10.01 -0.38 7.54
C SER A 239 -10.79 -1.55 8.14
N LEU A 240 -12.01 -1.79 7.65
CA LEU A 240 -12.73 -3.05 7.88
C LEU A 240 -12.23 -4.07 6.85
N TRP A 241 -11.36 -4.97 7.29
CA TRP A 241 -10.78 -6.04 6.47
C TRP A 241 -11.40 -7.42 6.79
N THR A 242 -12.27 -7.47 7.81
CA THR A 242 -13.01 -8.67 8.23
C THR A 242 -14.27 -8.29 9.00
N ALA A 243 -15.09 -9.29 9.35
CA ALA A 243 -16.28 -9.14 10.16
C ALA A 243 -15.92 -8.92 11.65
N PHE A 244 -16.20 -7.73 12.17
CA PHE A 244 -16.12 -7.41 13.60
C PHE A 244 -17.49 -7.62 14.25
N THR A 245 -17.56 -8.40 15.33
CA THR A 245 -18.83 -8.74 16.00
C THR A 245 -18.77 -8.38 17.49
N PRO A 246 -19.90 -8.02 18.12
CA PRO A 246 -19.93 -7.72 19.56
C PRO A 246 -19.51 -8.91 20.41
N THR A 247 -18.59 -8.70 21.35
CA THR A 247 -18.13 -9.73 22.29
C THR A 247 -18.24 -9.33 23.75
N LYS A 248 -18.18 -8.03 24.04
CA LYS A 248 -18.34 -7.50 25.39
C LYS A 248 -19.15 -6.21 25.37
N LEU A 249 -19.82 -5.95 26.49
CA LEU A 249 -20.50 -4.69 26.75
C LEU A 249 -20.24 -4.30 28.21
N GLY A 250 -19.61 -3.13 28.40
CA GLY A 250 -19.40 -2.56 29.73
C GLY A 250 -20.72 -2.24 30.43
N ARG A 251 -21.56 -1.40 29.81
CA ARG A 251 -22.89 -1.03 30.33
C ARG A 251 -23.85 -0.63 29.20
N ILE A 252 -25.12 -0.99 29.31
CA ILE A 252 -26.22 -0.38 28.55
C ILE A 252 -27.29 0.09 29.53
N THR A 253 -27.69 1.34 29.40
CA THR A 253 -28.77 1.96 30.18
C THR A 253 -29.92 2.30 29.24
N VAL A 254 -31.12 1.82 29.57
CA VAL A 254 -32.36 2.12 28.87
C VAL A 254 -33.26 2.95 29.80
N TYR A 255 -33.88 4.00 29.26
CA TYR A 255 -34.82 4.87 29.99
C TYR A 255 -36.26 4.59 29.52
N PRO A 256 -37.00 3.67 30.17
CA PRO A 256 -38.29 3.20 29.65
C PRO A 256 -39.32 4.32 29.48
N ASN A 257 -39.37 5.30 30.40
CA ASN A 257 -40.32 6.40 30.34
C ASN A 257 -40.08 7.34 29.14
N SER A 258 -38.85 7.42 28.63
CA SER A 258 -38.51 8.14 27.39
C SER A 258 -38.76 7.30 26.13
N CYS A 259 -38.92 5.98 26.27
CA CYS A 259 -39.24 5.04 25.19
C CYS A 259 -40.75 4.81 25.01
N VAL A 260 -41.60 5.24 25.98
CA VAL A 260 -43.05 4.96 26.06
C VAL A 260 -43.91 6.22 25.79
N SER A 261 -43.45 7.11 24.91
CA SER A 261 -44.33 8.14 24.34
C SER A 261 -45.51 7.43 23.61
N PRO A 262 -46.76 7.93 23.70
CA PRO A 262 -47.91 7.34 22.99
C PRO A 262 -47.77 7.35 21.46
N LYS A 263 -46.73 7.99 20.92
CA LYS A 263 -46.25 7.84 19.56
C LYS A 263 -44.76 7.49 19.60
N THR A 264 -44.40 6.29 19.15
CA THR A 264 -43.01 5.95 18.82
C THR A 264 -42.49 7.00 17.83
N PRO A 265 -41.36 7.68 18.10
CA PRO A 265 -40.85 8.69 17.17
C PRO A 265 -40.55 8.03 15.83
N ALA A 266 -40.73 8.69 14.69
CA ALA A 266 -40.50 8.09 13.37
C ALA A 266 -39.03 7.72 13.10
N SER A 267 -38.11 8.33 13.85
CA SER A 267 -36.66 8.06 13.78
C SER A 267 -35.99 8.37 15.11
N VAL A 268 -34.73 7.94 15.25
CA VAL A 268 -33.84 8.33 16.35
C VAL A 268 -32.51 8.83 15.80
N ASN A 269 -31.87 9.73 16.55
CA ASN A 269 -30.50 10.15 16.32
C ASN A 269 -29.55 9.28 17.13
N VAL A 270 -28.51 8.76 16.50
CA VAL A 270 -27.51 7.90 17.13
C VAL A 270 -26.15 8.56 17.01
N ASP A 271 -25.56 8.92 18.14
CA ASP A 271 -24.20 9.47 18.22
C ASP A 271 -23.26 8.40 18.78
N THR A 272 -22.18 8.15 18.04
CA THR A 272 -21.26 7.05 18.33
C THR A 272 -19.83 7.55 18.34
N HIS A 273 -19.10 7.16 19.38
CA HIS A 273 -17.72 7.52 19.61
C HIS A 273 -16.90 6.26 19.87
N LEU A 274 -15.86 6.04 19.07
CA LEU A 274 -14.86 5.02 19.32
C LEU A 274 -13.91 5.53 20.42
N THR A 275 -13.93 4.91 21.58
CA THR A 275 -13.13 5.32 22.74
C THR A 275 -11.77 4.64 22.77
N GLU A 276 -11.67 3.41 22.25
CA GLU A 276 -10.43 2.63 22.27
C GLU A 276 -10.32 1.73 21.03
N TYR A 277 -9.09 1.60 20.53
CA TYR A 277 -8.73 0.60 19.53
C TYR A 277 -7.51 -0.17 20.04
N THR A 278 -7.69 -1.44 20.40
CA THR A 278 -6.61 -2.34 20.81
C THR A 278 -6.04 -3.03 19.56
N PRO A 279 -4.78 -2.76 19.18
CA PRO A 279 -4.18 -3.28 17.96
C PRO A 279 -3.68 -4.73 18.10
N GLY A 280 -3.41 -5.37 16.96
CA GLY A 280 -2.98 -6.76 16.84
C GLY A 280 -1.60 -7.07 17.44
N TYR A 281 -0.72 -6.08 17.62
CA TYR A 281 0.56 -6.30 18.32
C TYR A 281 0.38 -6.40 19.85
N GLU A 282 -0.74 -5.93 20.40
CA GLU A 282 -1.08 -6.04 21.83
C GLU A 282 -1.95 -7.28 22.09
N SER A 283 -2.98 -7.50 21.25
CA SER A 283 -3.94 -8.58 21.39
C SER A 283 -3.93 -9.52 20.19
N GLU A 284 -4.19 -10.81 20.40
CA GLU A 284 -4.33 -11.79 19.31
C GLU A 284 -5.50 -11.45 18.37
N LEU A 285 -6.59 -10.92 18.94
CA LEU A 285 -7.71 -10.35 18.20
C LEU A 285 -7.72 -8.84 18.44
N PRO A 286 -7.57 -8.00 17.40
CA PRO A 286 -7.71 -6.56 17.57
C PRO A 286 -9.15 -6.24 17.99
N MET A 287 -9.31 -5.22 18.84
CA MET A 287 -10.60 -4.87 19.44
C MET A 287 -10.92 -3.41 19.17
N ILE A 288 -12.17 -3.12 18.82
CA ILE A 288 -12.71 -1.76 18.78
C ILE A 288 -13.70 -1.62 19.93
N THR A 289 -13.58 -0.55 20.70
CA THR A 289 -14.48 -0.26 21.82
C THR A 289 -15.02 1.15 21.71
N GLY A 290 -16.32 1.29 21.93
CA GLY A 290 -16.96 2.60 21.84
C GLY A 290 -18.22 2.75 22.68
N GLU A 291 -18.75 3.96 22.60
CA GLU A 291 -19.96 4.42 23.27
C GLU A 291 -20.98 4.84 22.22
N ILE A 292 -22.26 4.56 22.51
CA ILE A 292 -23.39 4.91 21.64
C ILE A 292 -24.45 5.60 22.48
N SER A 293 -24.90 6.76 22.05
CA SER A 293 -26.02 7.49 22.66
C SER A 293 -27.16 7.64 21.65
N VAL A 294 -28.34 7.19 22.03
CA VAL A 294 -29.54 7.21 21.18
C VAL A 294 -30.50 8.25 21.72
N TYR A 295 -30.88 9.19 20.87
CA TYR A 295 -31.77 10.30 21.19
C TYR A 295 -33.03 10.25 20.33
N ASP A 296 -34.15 10.61 20.93
CA ASP A 296 -35.38 10.88 20.21
C ASP A 296 -35.16 12.02 19.20
N SER A 297 -35.62 11.84 17.96
CA SER A 297 -35.36 12.81 16.89
C SER A 297 -36.15 14.10 17.00
N GLU A 298 -37.30 14.09 17.68
CA GLU A 298 -38.19 15.24 17.85
C GLU A 298 -37.88 16.01 19.14
N THR A 299 -37.65 15.27 20.23
CA THR A 299 -37.46 15.85 21.58
C THR A 299 -36.01 16.01 22.00
N SER A 300 -35.06 15.38 21.28
CA SER A 300 -33.63 15.34 21.63
C SER A 300 -33.34 14.75 23.01
N GLN A 301 -34.29 14.01 23.59
CA GLN A 301 -34.12 13.31 24.86
C GLN A 301 -33.35 12.01 24.67
N LEU A 302 -32.44 11.70 25.61
CA LEU A 302 -31.69 10.46 25.62
C LEU A 302 -32.61 9.27 25.96
N GLN A 303 -32.62 8.25 25.11
CA GLN A 303 -33.40 7.02 25.28
C GLN A 303 -32.53 5.84 25.71
N ILE A 304 -31.34 5.72 25.12
CA ILE A 304 -30.41 4.61 25.38
C ILE A 304 -28.99 5.15 25.44
N ARG A 305 -28.20 4.65 26.39
CA ARG A 305 -26.75 4.85 26.44
C ARG A 305 -26.07 3.49 26.49
N VAL A 306 -25.09 3.29 25.63
CA VAL A 306 -24.22 2.10 25.55
C VAL A 306 -22.81 2.59 25.83
N GLU A 307 -22.12 1.95 26.77
CA GLU A 307 -20.77 2.27 27.19
C GLU A 307 -19.91 1.01 27.15
N GLY A 308 -18.74 1.11 26.51
CA GLY A 308 -17.81 -0.01 26.41
C GLY A 308 -18.34 -1.18 25.58
N LEU A 309 -19.02 -0.91 24.45
CA LEU A 309 -19.33 -1.96 23.47
C LEU A 309 -18.04 -2.35 22.76
N THR A 310 -17.58 -3.59 22.95
CA THR A 310 -16.37 -4.13 22.31
C THR A 310 -16.75 -5.06 21.17
N MET A 311 -16.16 -4.82 19.99
CA MET A 311 -16.25 -5.71 18.83
C MET A 311 -14.86 -6.21 18.42
N ASN A 312 -14.75 -7.46 18.00
CA ASN A 312 -13.50 -8.05 17.52
C ASN A 312 -13.74 -9.03 16.34
N PRO A 313 -12.68 -9.41 15.59
CA PRO A 313 -12.79 -10.44 14.56
C PRO A 313 -13.15 -11.80 15.13
N MET A 314 -13.93 -12.57 14.38
CA MET A 314 -14.29 -13.96 14.73
C MET A 314 -13.08 -14.91 14.70
N ILE A 315 -12.09 -14.64 13.85
CA ILE A 315 -10.89 -15.46 13.69
C ILE A 315 -9.63 -14.58 13.72
N PRO A 316 -8.50 -15.10 14.24
CA PRO A 316 -7.24 -14.38 14.21
C PRO A 316 -6.81 -14.02 12.77
N PRO A 317 -6.35 -12.78 12.54
CA PRO A 317 -5.82 -12.38 11.26
C PRO A 317 -4.55 -13.16 10.88
N THR A 318 -4.42 -13.42 9.58
CA THR A 318 -3.29 -14.11 8.95
C THR A 318 -2.63 -13.20 7.92
N GLU A 319 -1.48 -13.60 7.39
CA GLU A 319 -0.75 -12.82 6.37
C GLU A 319 -1.55 -12.61 5.08
N LYS A 320 -2.56 -13.45 4.80
CA LYS A 320 -3.47 -13.28 3.67
C LYS A 320 -4.34 -12.02 3.76
N GLN A 321 -4.49 -11.46 4.96
CA GLN A 321 -5.25 -10.23 5.22
C GLN A 321 -4.34 -9.01 5.41
N ASP A 322 -3.04 -9.18 5.14
CA ASP A 322 -2.09 -8.08 5.18
C ASP A 322 -2.42 -7.06 4.11
N ARG A 323 -2.25 -5.80 4.50
CA ARG A 323 -2.33 -4.66 3.61
C ARG A 323 -0.92 -4.28 3.19
N LEU A 324 -0.60 -4.51 1.91
CA LEU A 324 0.67 -4.16 1.31
C LEU A 324 0.64 -2.73 0.75
N LEU A 325 0.41 -1.76 1.63
CA LEU A 325 0.21 -0.36 1.28
C LEU A 325 1.49 0.31 0.75
N TYR A 326 2.63 0.01 1.39
CA TYR A 326 3.89 0.72 1.19
C TYR A 326 4.75 0.11 0.09
N LEU A 327 5.29 0.99 -0.74
CA LEU A 327 6.19 0.71 -1.84
C LEU A 327 7.45 1.58 -1.71
N LYS A 328 8.52 1.12 -2.34
CA LYS A 328 9.77 1.86 -2.48
C LYS A 328 10.34 1.71 -3.88
N THR A 329 10.99 2.76 -4.37
CA THR A 329 11.77 2.68 -5.60
C THR A 329 13.20 2.24 -5.27
N ALA A 330 13.55 1.01 -5.66
CA ALA A 330 14.87 0.44 -5.51
C ALA A 330 15.69 0.65 -6.79
N TRP A 331 16.74 1.47 -6.69
CA TRP A 331 17.74 1.60 -7.74
C TRP A 331 18.85 0.58 -7.50
N GLN A 332 19.16 -0.24 -8.50
CA GLN A 332 20.29 -1.17 -8.45
C GLN A 332 21.10 -1.10 -9.73
N GLN A 333 22.37 -1.51 -9.65
CA GLN A 333 23.24 -1.60 -10.81
C GLN A 333 22.66 -2.60 -11.81
N ASP A 334 22.58 -2.17 -13.06
CA ASP A 334 22.19 -3.01 -14.18
C ASP A 334 23.21 -4.14 -14.38
N ILE A 335 22.74 -5.36 -14.63
CA ILE A 335 23.60 -6.52 -14.88
C ILE A 335 24.51 -6.33 -16.10
N LEU A 336 24.12 -5.48 -17.05
CA LEU A 336 24.94 -5.12 -18.21
C LEU A 336 26.22 -4.37 -17.82
N SER A 337 26.29 -3.78 -16.62
CA SER A 337 27.53 -3.20 -16.06
C SER A 337 28.35 -4.19 -15.23
N GLY A 338 28.06 -5.48 -15.32
CA GLY A 338 28.69 -6.56 -14.55
C GLY A 338 28.14 -6.72 -13.13
N VAL A 339 28.61 -7.76 -12.42
CA VAL A 339 28.14 -8.12 -11.07
C VAL A 339 28.79 -7.24 -10.00
N VAL A 340 27.99 -6.78 -9.04
CA VAL A 340 28.47 -6.08 -7.85
C VAL A 340 28.77 -7.07 -6.71
N PHE A 341 30.05 -7.27 -6.41
CA PHE A 341 30.47 -8.19 -5.34
C PHE A 341 30.60 -7.54 -3.94
N ASP A 342 30.62 -6.20 -3.85
CA ASP A 342 31.02 -5.44 -2.64
C ASP A 342 29.86 -4.88 -1.79
N GLN A 343 28.61 -5.21 -2.10
CA GLN A 343 27.48 -4.72 -1.30
C GLN A 343 26.98 -5.78 -0.32
N HIS A 344 27.42 -5.63 0.92
CA HIS A 344 26.92 -6.26 2.14
C HIS A 344 27.10 -7.78 2.26
N GLU A 345 28.03 -8.19 3.12
CA GLU A 345 28.01 -9.45 3.88
C GLU A 345 26.75 -9.63 4.77
N ASN A 346 25.65 -8.91 4.49
CA ASN A 346 24.38 -8.89 5.25
C ASN A 346 23.18 -9.39 4.42
N THR A 347 23.35 -10.26 3.43
CA THR A 347 22.29 -11.26 3.21
C THR A 347 22.37 -12.25 4.37
N SER A 348 21.69 -11.93 5.48
CA SER A 348 21.61 -12.82 6.64
C SER A 348 21.10 -14.22 6.26
N CYS A 349 20.32 -14.33 5.19
CA CYS A 349 19.92 -15.60 4.59
C CYS A 349 21.11 -16.54 4.28
N CYS A 350 22.25 -16.02 3.82
CA CYS A 350 23.39 -16.87 3.44
C CYS A 350 24.23 -17.35 4.63
N LYS A 351 24.17 -16.65 5.78
CA LYS A 351 24.98 -16.99 6.96
C LYS A 351 24.52 -18.31 7.60
N ASP A 352 23.22 -18.56 7.62
CA ASP A 352 22.65 -19.75 8.26
C ASP A 352 22.55 -20.97 7.34
N LEU A 353 22.57 -20.77 6.01
CA LEU A 353 22.50 -21.85 5.01
C LEU A 353 23.87 -22.47 4.66
N GLY A 354 24.98 -21.94 5.21
CA GLY A 354 26.31 -22.52 5.04
C GLY A 354 26.83 -22.55 3.59
N LEU A 355 26.44 -21.58 2.77
CA LEU A 355 26.81 -21.55 1.34
C LEU A 355 28.31 -21.31 1.14
N PRO A 356 29.01 -22.10 0.31
CA PRO A 356 30.33 -21.75 -0.21
C PRO A 356 30.34 -20.37 -0.87
N GLN A 357 31.48 -19.67 -0.80
CA GLN A 357 31.55 -18.27 -1.23
C GLN A 357 31.22 -18.09 -2.72
N VAL A 358 31.69 -18.99 -3.59
CA VAL A 358 31.33 -18.96 -5.03
C VAL A 358 29.81 -19.11 -5.26
N GLN A 359 29.11 -19.90 -4.45
CA GLN A 359 27.65 -20.02 -4.56
C GLN A 359 26.93 -18.72 -4.14
N LYS A 360 27.49 -17.96 -3.18
CA LYS A 360 26.99 -16.61 -2.85
C LYS A 360 27.16 -15.63 -4.02
N TYR A 361 28.24 -15.75 -4.80
CA TYR A 361 28.42 -14.95 -6.02
C TYR A 361 27.41 -15.32 -7.11
N ILE A 362 27.09 -16.61 -7.27
CA ILE A 362 26.00 -17.06 -8.17
C ILE A 362 24.67 -16.44 -7.75
N LEU A 363 24.32 -16.50 -6.45
CA LEU A 363 23.11 -15.88 -5.92
C LEU A 363 23.09 -14.36 -6.16
N THR A 364 24.23 -13.69 -5.95
CA THR A 364 24.36 -12.24 -6.19
C THR A 364 24.11 -11.88 -7.66
N GLY A 365 24.71 -12.63 -8.60
CA GLY A 365 24.48 -12.45 -10.03
C GLY A 365 23.02 -12.71 -10.41
N ALA A 366 22.43 -13.80 -9.92
CA ALA A 366 21.03 -14.14 -10.18
C ALA A 366 20.05 -13.08 -9.64
N ARG A 367 20.32 -12.52 -8.44
CA ARG A 367 19.54 -11.41 -7.86
C ARG A 367 19.62 -10.13 -8.69
N GLN A 368 20.80 -9.80 -9.21
CA GLN A 368 20.96 -8.62 -10.07
C GLN A 368 20.31 -8.82 -11.44
N ILE A 369 20.38 -10.04 -12.00
CA ILE A 369 19.63 -10.42 -13.22
C ILE A 369 18.12 -10.32 -12.97
N SER A 370 17.63 -10.84 -11.84
CA SER A 370 16.19 -10.80 -11.52
C SER A 370 15.69 -9.38 -11.28
N HIS A 371 16.50 -8.48 -10.70
CA HIS A 371 16.13 -7.07 -10.58
C HIS A 371 15.77 -6.47 -11.95
N ARG A 372 16.56 -6.77 -12.99
CA ARG A 372 16.26 -6.36 -14.37
C ARG A 372 15.08 -7.15 -14.98
N TYR A 373 15.13 -8.47 -14.90
CA TYR A 373 14.19 -9.35 -15.59
C TYR A 373 13.31 -10.09 -14.58
N ALA A 374 12.02 -9.76 -14.55
CA ALA A 374 11.04 -10.55 -13.82
C ALA A 374 10.66 -11.82 -14.60
N LYS A 375 10.04 -12.79 -13.92
CA LYS A 375 9.49 -14.04 -14.50
C LYS A 375 10.56 -14.87 -15.23
N LEU A 376 11.72 -15.04 -14.59
CA LEU A 376 12.83 -15.84 -15.11
C LEU A 376 12.47 -17.32 -15.21
N ARG A 377 12.75 -17.91 -16.36
CA ARG A 377 12.87 -19.35 -16.55
C ARG A 377 14.32 -19.75 -16.30
N ILE A 378 14.54 -20.39 -15.16
CA ILE A 378 15.86 -20.78 -14.66
C ILE A 378 16.06 -22.28 -14.90
N LEU A 379 17.20 -22.63 -15.50
CA LEU A 379 17.67 -24.01 -15.58
C LEU A 379 18.99 -24.16 -14.81
N GLN A 380 18.99 -25.01 -13.80
CA GLN A 380 20.20 -25.47 -13.15
C GLN A 380 20.62 -26.80 -13.75
N VAL A 381 21.84 -26.85 -14.28
CA VAL A 381 22.43 -28.07 -14.82
C VAL A 381 23.43 -28.58 -13.81
N GLY A 382 23.13 -29.73 -13.20
CA GLY A 382 23.87 -30.33 -12.11
C GLY A 382 23.20 -30.13 -10.76
N THR A 383 23.24 -31.16 -9.91
CA THR A 383 22.87 -31.01 -8.49
C THR A 383 23.84 -30.07 -7.75
N SER A 384 23.33 -29.38 -6.73
CA SER A 384 24.05 -28.45 -5.87
C SER A 384 23.70 -28.69 -4.40
N SER A 385 24.22 -27.85 -3.49
CA SER A 385 23.67 -27.77 -2.14
C SER A 385 22.19 -27.33 -2.20
N ILE A 386 21.37 -27.86 -1.29
CA ILE A 386 19.96 -27.45 -1.14
C ILE A 386 19.87 -26.00 -0.68
N GLY A 387 20.83 -25.55 0.13
CA GLY A 387 20.92 -24.16 0.56
C GLY A 387 20.94 -23.19 -0.61
N LEU A 388 21.60 -23.51 -1.74
CA LEU A 388 21.62 -22.61 -2.90
C LEU A 388 20.22 -22.47 -3.50
N VAL A 389 19.51 -23.58 -3.64
CA VAL A 389 18.14 -23.60 -4.20
C VAL A 389 17.16 -22.87 -3.28
N GLN A 390 17.26 -23.10 -1.96
CA GLN A 390 16.47 -22.37 -0.96
C GLN A 390 16.75 -20.87 -1.00
N ALA A 391 18.02 -20.48 -1.05
CA ALA A 391 18.42 -19.08 -1.13
C ALA A 391 17.95 -18.42 -2.44
N MET A 392 18.01 -19.13 -3.58
CA MET A 392 17.47 -18.65 -4.85
C MET A 392 15.98 -18.39 -4.76
N HIS A 393 15.21 -19.35 -4.23
CA HIS A 393 13.77 -19.18 -4.08
C HIS A 393 13.41 -18.03 -3.14
N GLN A 394 14.15 -17.88 -2.04
CA GLN A 394 13.92 -16.82 -1.05
C GLN A 394 14.26 -15.42 -1.59
N GLU A 395 15.41 -15.25 -2.26
CA GLU A 395 15.89 -13.95 -2.72
C GLU A 395 15.24 -13.50 -4.03
N LEU A 396 14.95 -14.42 -4.95
CA LEU A 396 14.31 -14.09 -6.22
C LEU A 396 12.78 -14.11 -6.09
N GLY A 397 12.22 -14.96 -5.22
CA GLY A 397 10.80 -15.01 -4.91
C GLY A 397 9.91 -15.04 -6.16
N LYS A 398 9.05 -14.02 -6.28
CA LYS A 398 8.09 -13.85 -7.39
C LYS A 398 8.76 -13.57 -8.75
N ALA A 399 10.06 -13.29 -8.79
CA ALA A 399 10.78 -13.12 -10.04
C ALA A 399 11.03 -14.45 -10.77
N ILE A 400 10.81 -15.61 -10.15
CA ILE A 400 10.95 -16.92 -10.79
C ILE A 400 9.61 -17.34 -11.43
N ASP A 401 9.61 -17.60 -12.74
CA ASP A 401 8.46 -18.21 -13.43
C ASP A 401 8.53 -19.74 -13.39
N SER A 402 9.73 -20.29 -13.63
CA SER A 402 9.97 -21.73 -13.50
C SER A 402 11.42 -22.00 -13.10
N TYR A 403 11.62 -22.96 -12.21
CA TYR A 403 12.95 -23.46 -11.84
C TYR A 403 13.05 -24.94 -12.20
N THR A 404 13.98 -25.30 -13.09
CA THR A 404 14.23 -26.68 -13.52
C THR A 404 15.63 -27.12 -13.12
N ILE A 405 15.76 -28.30 -12.51
CA ILE A 405 17.04 -28.94 -12.17
C ILE A 405 17.20 -30.20 -13.02
N LEU A 406 18.29 -30.25 -13.78
CA LEU A 406 18.67 -31.42 -14.59
C LEU A 406 20.03 -31.98 -14.15
N ASP A 407 20.13 -33.30 -13.98
CA ASP A 407 21.41 -33.98 -13.78
C ASP A 407 21.46 -35.28 -14.60
N ALA A 408 22.67 -35.73 -14.96
CA ALA A 408 22.85 -36.99 -15.67
C ALA A 408 22.68 -38.22 -14.76
N SER A 409 22.74 -38.04 -13.44
CA SER A 409 22.56 -39.10 -12.45
C SER A 409 21.15 -39.11 -11.88
N ASP A 410 20.40 -40.17 -12.18
CA ASP A 410 19.08 -40.45 -11.60
C ASP A 410 19.13 -40.47 -10.06
N ARG A 411 20.14 -41.14 -9.51
CA ARG A 411 20.38 -41.19 -8.07
C ARG A 411 20.56 -39.80 -7.45
N ALA A 412 21.35 -38.91 -8.08
CA ALA A 412 21.58 -37.58 -7.54
C ALA A 412 20.30 -36.73 -7.51
N ILE A 413 19.42 -36.89 -8.51
CA ILE A 413 18.10 -36.24 -8.53
C ILE A 413 17.21 -36.77 -7.42
N GLU A 414 17.19 -38.09 -7.22
CA GLU A 414 16.37 -38.71 -6.17
C GLU A 414 16.85 -38.32 -4.77
N ASP A 415 18.17 -38.32 -4.53
CA ASP A 415 18.77 -37.87 -3.27
C ASP A 415 18.37 -36.41 -2.96
N MET A 416 18.45 -35.52 -3.96
CA MET A 416 18.09 -34.10 -3.80
C MET A 416 16.58 -33.90 -3.57
N LYS A 417 15.71 -34.70 -4.22
CA LYS A 417 14.25 -34.67 -3.96
C LYS A 417 13.92 -35.11 -2.54
N GLN A 418 14.58 -36.15 -2.02
CA GLN A 418 14.34 -36.67 -0.68
C GLN A 418 14.77 -35.69 0.41
N GLU A 419 15.89 -35.00 0.22
CA GLU A 419 16.36 -33.99 1.16
C GLU A 419 15.55 -32.68 1.11
N MET A 420 14.84 -32.41 0.01
CA MET A 420 14.00 -31.22 -0.17
C MET A 420 12.56 -31.46 0.33
N ILE A 421 12.38 -31.49 1.66
CA ILE A 421 11.14 -31.87 2.37
C ILE A 421 10.02 -30.78 2.30
N SER A 422 10.17 -29.72 1.52
CA SER A 422 9.22 -28.59 1.50
C SER A 422 8.28 -28.64 0.29
N ASP A 423 6.99 -28.82 0.57
CA ASP A 423 5.89 -28.80 -0.43
C ASP A 423 5.70 -27.42 -1.11
N ASP A 424 6.39 -26.37 -0.65
CA ASP A 424 6.21 -24.98 -1.11
C ASP A 424 7.09 -24.60 -2.32
N LEU A 425 8.10 -25.41 -2.67
CA LEU A 425 9.03 -25.10 -3.75
C LEU A 425 8.58 -25.73 -5.08
N ASN A 426 8.00 -24.93 -5.97
CA ASN A 426 7.62 -25.37 -7.32
C ASN A 426 8.85 -25.56 -8.23
N ILE A 427 9.58 -26.66 -8.04
CA ILE A 427 10.80 -27.02 -8.78
C ILE A 427 10.56 -28.26 -9.63
N ARG A 428 10.97 -28.21 -10.90
CA ARG A 428 10.91 -29.34 -11.83
C ARG A 428 12.23 -30.08 -11.84
N PHE A 429 12.18 -31.39 -11.71
CA PHE A 429 13.37 -32.25 -11.75
C PHE A 429 13.36 -33.13 -12.99
N GLY A 430 14.53 -33.36 -13.59
CA GLY A 430 14.69 -34.29 -14.71
C GLY A 430 16.06 -34.95 -14.74
N VAL A 431 16.10 -36.18 -15.24
CA VAL A 431 17.35 -36.90 -15.50
C VAL A 431 17.69 -36.74 -16.97
N HIS A 432 18.75 -35.99 -17.28
CA HIS A 432 19.10 -35.68 -18.66
C HIS A 432 20.60 -35.39 -18.80
N ASN A 433 21.26 -36.00 -19.80
CA ASN A 433 22.68 -35.77 -20.05
C ASN A 433 22.86 -34.79 -21.20
N ILE A 434 22.87 -33.50 -20.86
CA ILE A 434 22.95 -32.39 -21.82
C ILE A 434 24.13 -32.52 -22.79
N ALA A 435 25.28 -33.03 -22.34
CA ALA A 435 26.47 -33.16 -23.20
C ALA A 435 26.38 -34.30 -24.23
N ARG A 436 25.65 -35.38 -23.92
CA ARG A 436 25.53 -36.56 -24.78
C ARG A 436 24.30 -36.51 -25.69
N ASP A 437 23.17 -36.05 -25.18
CA ASP A 437 21.87 -36.21 -25.83
C ASP A 437 21.63 -35.17 -26.95
N ILE A 438 22.32 -34.01 -26.91
CA ILE A 438 22.28 -33.02 -28.00
C ILE A 438 23.05 -33.47 -29.25
N ARG A 439 23.99 -34.43 -29.11
CA ARG A 439 24.66 -35.05 -30.27
C ARG A 439 23.78 -36.03 -31.05
N THR A 440 22.65 -36.47 -30.48
CA THR A 440 21.71 -37.42 -31.10
C THR A 440 20.49 -36.76 -31.76
N LEU A 441 20.42 -35.42 -31.77
CA LEU A 441 19.34 -34.66 -32.42
C LEU A 441 19.61 -34.34 -33.90
N ASP A 442 20.76 -34.74 -34.43
CA ASP A 442 20.97 -34.81 -35.88
C ASP A 442 20.41 -36.14 -36.42
N GLU A 443 19.35 -36.00 -37.21
CA GLU A 443 18.71 -36.99 -38.09
C GLU A 443 17.90 -38.12 -37.41
N THR A 444 16.57 -37.96 -37.43
CA THR A 444 15.53 -39.04 -37.47
C THR A 444 14.99 -39.68 -36.18
N ALA A 445 14.85 -38.97 -35.06
CA ALA A 445 14.14 -39.51 -33.88
C ALA A 445 12.95 -38.64 -33.41
N SER A 446 11.79 -39.28 -33.24
CA SER A 446 10.58 -38.72 -32.61
C SER A 446 10.85 -38.23 -31.16
N PRO A 447 10.10 -37.23 -30.66
CA PRO A 447 10.41 -36.56 -29.39
C PRO A 447 10.18 -37.47 -28.17
N GLY A 448 11.20 -37.59 -27.31
CA GLY A 448 11.10 -38.02 -25.91
C GLY A 448 10.65 -36.88 -24.97
N PRO A 449 10.38 -37.12 -23.67
CA PRO A 449 9.22 -36.58 -22.95
C PRO A 449 9.36 -35.18 -22.30
N ILE A 450 10.37 -34.37 -22.64
CA ILE A 450 10.48 -32.99 -22.10
C ILE A 450 10.81 -32.02 -23.24
N ASP A 451 9.81 -31.22 -23.64
CA ASP A 451 10.03 -30.05 -24.50
C ASP A 451 10.73 -28.96 -23.67
N LEU A 452 12.07 -29.00 -23.67
CA LEU A 452 12.93 -28.01 -23.03
C LEU A 452 12.94 -26.75 -23.90
N GLY A 453 11.89 -25.94 -23.85
CA GLY A 453 11.90 -24.61 -24.48
C GLY A 453 13.03 -23.72 -23.92
N LEU A 454 13.25 -22.54 -24.51
CA LEU A 454 14.39 -21.68 -24.15
C LEU A 454 14.32 -21.11 -22.72
N PHE A 455 15.49 -20.96 -22.09
CA PHE A 455 15.68 -20.42 -20.73
C PHE A 455 16.27 -19.00 -20.76
N ASP A 456 16.02 -18.26 -19.69
CA ASP A 456 16.54 -16.89 -19.49
C ASP A 456 17.86 -16.89 -18.72
N LEU A 457 18.01 -17.83 -17.78
CA LEU A 457 19.18 -17.99 -16.94
C LEU A 457 19.54 -19.48 -16.81
N ILE A 458 20.79 -19.82 -17.12
CA ILE A 458 21.35 -21.14 -16.82
C ILE A 458 22.42 -21.03 -15.72
N ILE A 459 22.35 -21.95 -14.75
CA ILE A 459 23.27 -22.05 -13.62
C ILE A 459 24.05 -23.36 -13.72
N LEU A 460 25.39 -23.27 -13.66
CA LEU A 460 26.30 -24.41 -13.53
C LEU A 460 27.02 -24.37 -12.17
N PRO A 461 26.50 -25.08 -11.16
CA PRO A 461 27.06 -25.06 -9.81
C PRO A 461 28.31 -25.93 -9.67
N LYS A 462 28.72 -26.66 -10.72
CA LYS A 462 29.90 -27.53 -10.73
C LYS A 462 30.64 -27.46 -12.06
N THR A 463 31.93 -27.79 -12.03
CA THR A 463 32.77 -27.84 -13.23
C THR A 463 32.62 -29.17 -13.96
N TYR A 464 32.49 -29.11 -15.29
CA TYR A 464 32.34 -30.28 -16.17
C TYR A 464 33.65 -30.65 -16.86
N LYS A 465 33.82 -31.94 -17.18
CA LYS A 465 35.00 -32.44 -17.90
C LYS A 465 34.99 -32.10 -19.39
N GLU A 466 33.81 -32.14 -20.04
CA GLU A 466 33.62 -31.85 -21.48
C GLU A 466 33.12 -30.41 -21.72
N GLN A 467 33.88 -29.41 -21.28
CA GLN A 467 33.42 -28.02 -21.19
C GLN A 467 32.88 -27.46 -22.50
N THR A 468 33.57 -27.62 -23.63
CA THR A 468 33.13 -27.07 -24.93
C THR A 468 31.81 -27.66 -25.42
N ALA A 469 31.64 -28.99 -25.35
CA ALA A 469 30.41 -29.64 -25.79
C ALA A 469 29.22 -29.25 -24.90
N THR A 470 29.44 -29.18 -23.58
CA THR A 470 28.45 -28.70 -22.62
C THR A 470 28.08 -27.24 -22.87
N LEU A 471 29.04 -26.35 -23.15
CA LEU A 471 28.77 -24.94 -23.43
C LEU A 471 27.96 -24.73 -24.72
N ASN A 472 28.27 -25.46 -25.80
CA ASN A 472 27.50 -25.37 -27.04
C ASN A 472 26.05 -25.84 -26.84
N ALA A 473 25.87 -26.93 -26.10
CA ALA A 473 24.55 -27.43 -25.72
C ALA A 473 23.78 -26.41 -24.87
N ILE A 474 24.42 -25.83 -23.85
CA ILE A 474 23.84 -24.78 -23.01
C ILE A 474 23.46 -23.56 -23.84
N ARG A 475 24.31 -23.17 -24.81
CA ARG A 475 24.01 -22.05 -25.72
C ARG A 475 22.71 -22.30 -26.49
N SER A 476 22.44 -23.52 -26.95
CA SER A 476 21.19 -23.85 -27.66
C SER A 476 19.93 -23.81 -26.78
N LEU A 477 20.08 -23.93 -25.46
CA LEU A 477 18.98 -23.88 -24.49
C LEU A 477 18.73 -22.47 -23.94
N LEU A 478 19.67 -21.53 -24.11
CA LEU A 478 19.51 -20.12 -23.73
C LEU A 478 18.92 -19.30 -24.87
N LYS A 479 17.98 -18.42 -24.53
CA LYS A 479 17.60 -17.31 -25.43
C LYS A 479 18.85 -16.48 -25.77
N PRO A 480 19.00 -15.92 -26.98
CA PRO A 480 19.91 -14.81 -27.17
C PRO A 480 19.60 -13.69 -26.16
N GLY A 481 20.62 -13.16 -25.49
CA GLY A 481 20.50 -12.25 -24.36
C GLY A 481 20.35 -12.94 -23.00
N GLY A 482 20.13 -14.26 -22.96
CA GLY A 482 20.10 -15.05 -21.74
C GLY A 482 21.46 -15.14 -21.05
N PHE A 483 21.47 -15.41 -19.75
CA PHE A 483 22.68 -15.38 -18.93
C PHE A 483 23.14 -16.78 -18.51
N LEU A 484 24.47 -16.94 -18.42
CA LEU A 484 25.14 -18.10 -17.86
C LEU A 484 25.90 -17.69 -16.60
N LEU A 485 25.54 -18.30 -15.48
CA LEU A 485 26.28 -18.22 -14.21
C LEU A 485 26.97 -19.56 -13.97
N MET A 486 28.29 -19.60 -13.93
CA MET A 486 29.01 -20.87 -13.80
C MET A 486 30.16 -20.82 -12.79
N MET A 487 30.40 -21.97 -12.17
CA MET A 487 31.57 -22.25 -11.34
C MET A 487 32.63 -23.01 -12.14
N VAL A 488 33.83 -22.44 -12.22
CA VAL A 488 34.99 -23.06 -12.88
C VAL A 488 36.07 -23.33 -11.84
N THR A 489 36.42 -24.60 -11.62
CA THR A 489 37.55 -25.00 -10.78
C THR A 489 38.76 -25.29 -11.66
N VAL A 490 39.87 -24.60 -11.39
CA VAL A 490 41.16 -24.82 -12.06
C VAL A 490 41.95 -25.82 -11.22
N MET A 491 42.44 -26.89 -11.84
CA MET A 491 43.27 -27.89 -11.16
C MET A 491 44.66 -27.29 -10.88
N ALA A 492 44.86 -26.71 -9.70
CA ALA A 492 46.16 -26.20 -9.26
C ALA A 492 46.67 -27.02 -8.06
N THR A 493 47.89 -27.54 -8.14
CA THR A 493 48.54 -28.33 -7.08
C THR A 493 49.21 -27.48 -5.99
N GLU A 494 49.29 -26.15 -6.17
CA GLU A 494 49.84 -25.17 -5.22
C GLU A 494 49.17 -23.78 -5.40
N SER A 495 49.42 -22.82 -4.48
CA SER A 495 48.84 -21.48 -4.48
C SER A 495 48.95 -20.76 -5.84
N ILE A 496 47.82 -20.37 -6.43
CA ILE A 496 47.75 -19.78 -7.77
C ILE A 496 48.34 -18.36 -7.77
N PRO A 497 49.43 -18.06 -8.52
CA PRO A 497 49.96 -16.71 -8.65
C PRO A 497 49.03 -15.82 -9.52
N PRO A 498 49.01 -14.48 -9.33
CA PRO A 498 48.10 -13.57 -10.06
C PRO A 498 48.16 -13.68 -11.59
N LYS A 499 49.34 -13.94 -12.15
CA LYS A 499 49.55 -14.14 -13.60
C LYS A 499 48.87 -15.40 -14.15
N ALA A 500 48.69 -16.43 -13.33
CA ALA A 500 47.96 -17.64 -13.71
C ALA A 500 46.44 -17.38 -13.75
N THR A 501 45.93 -16.44 -12.94
CA THR A 501 44.54 -16.00 -12.96
C THR A 501 44.18 -15.27 -14.27
N ASP A 502 45.07 -14.40 -14.77
CA ASP A 502 44.87 -13.73 -16.06
C ASP A 502 44.88 -14.70 -17.25
N THR A 503 45.73 -15.74 -17.15
CA THR A 503 45.81 -16.79 -18.17
C THR A 503 44.55 -17.65 -18.18
N ALA A 504 44.11 -18.11 -17.00
CA ALA A 504 42.85 -18.84 -16.84
C ALA A 504 41.64 -17.98 -17.28
N ARG A 505 41.61 -16.68 -16.96
CA ARG A 505 40.58 -15.75 -17.42
C ARG A 505 40.52 -15.72 -18.95
N LYS A 506 41.67 -15.61 -19.61
CA LYS A 506 41.76 -15.58 -21.07
C LYS A 506 41.27 -16.88 -21.70
N GLU A 507 41.72 -18.03 -21.18
CA GLU A 507 41.27 -19.35 -21.66
C GLU A 507 39.76 -19.53 -21.54
N ILE A 508 39.18 -19.15 -20.39
CA ILE A 508 37.72 -19.18 -20.18
C ILE A 508 37.01 -18.21 -21.12
N HIS A 509 37.56 -17.00 -21.31
CA HIS A 509 36.99 -15.99 -22.21
C HIS A 509 36.95 -16.49 -23.65
N ASP A 510 38.05 -17.02 -24.18
CA ASP A 510 38.16 -17.54 -25.54
C ASP A 510 37.22 -18.75 -25.75
N MET A 511 37.13 -19.63 -24.75
CA MET A 511 36.21 -20.77 -24.76
C MET A 511 34.74 -20.33 -24.85
N LEU A 512 34.32 -19.38 -24.00
CA LEU A 512 32.96 -18.85 -24.00
C LEU A 512 32.62 -18.15 -25.32
N GLN A 513 33.54 -17.35 -25.87
CA GLN A 513 33.35 -16.72 -27.18
C GLN A 513 33.18 -17.75 -28.29
N SER A 514 34.01 -18.81 -28.30
CA SER A 514 33.91 -19.89 -29.29
C SER A 514 32.56 -20.65 -29.23
N ALA A 515 31.90 -20.62 -28.08
CA ALA A 515 30.59 -21.24 -27.85
C ALA A 515 29.40 -20.28 -28.07
N GLY A 516 29.64 -19.06 -28.57
CA GLY A 516 28.59 -18.08 -28.88
C GLY A 516 28.11 -17.25 -27.68
N PHE A 517 28.99 -17.04 -26.69
CA PHE A 517 28.75 -16.13 -25.57
C PHE A 517 29.65 -14.88 -25.64
N SER A 518 29.40 -13.90 -24.76
CA SER A 518 30.15 -12.64 -24.67
C SER A 518 31.59 -12.78 -24.14
N GLY A 519 31.98 -13.98 -23.72
CA GLY A 519 33.20 -14.18 -22.94
C GLY A 519 32.98 -13.89 -21.45
N VAL A 520 34.07 -13.68 -20.71
CA VAL A 520 34.00 -13.38 -19.26
C VAL A 520 33.62 -11.92 -19.01
N GLU A 521 32.37 -11.68 -18.59
CA GLU A 521 31.90 -10.33 -18.20
C GLU A 521 32.21 -9.99 -16.75
N SER A 522 32.08 -10.96 -15.86
CA SER A 522 32.48 -10.83 -14.46
C SER A 522 33.16 -12.10 -14.00
N LEU A 523 34.24 -11.93 -13.24
CA LEU A 523 35.06 -13.02 -12.70
C LEU A 523 35.38 -12.71 -11.25
N LYS A 524 35.17 -13.67 -10.36
CA LYS A 524 35.56 -13.56 -8.94
C LYS A 524 36.07 -14.90 -8.44
N MET A 525 37.25 -14.90 -7.84
CA MET A 525 37.86 -16.09 -7.23
C MET A 525 37.32 -16.30 -5.82
N ASP A 526 37.27 -17.56 -5.39
CA ASP A 526 37.04 -17.89 -3.98
C ASP A 526 38.22 -17.40 -3.10
N PRO A 527 37.96 -16.57 -2.07
CA PRO A 527 39.02 -16.11 -1.16
C PRO A 527 39.53 -17.21 -0.20
N GLU A 528 38.81 -18.33 -0.03
CA GLU A 528 39.14 -19.38 0.96
C GLU A 528 40.21 -20.39 0.47
N GLY A 529 40.85 -20.13 -0.67
CA GLY A 529 41.98 -20.92 -1.18
C GLY A 529 41.59 -22.12 -2.05
N ASP A 530 40.30 -22.36 -2.29
CA ASP A 530 39.80 -23.27 -3.33
C ASP A 530 40.00 -22.61 -4.71
N PRO A 531 40.63 -23.26 -5.70
CA PRO A 531 40.86 -22.69 -7.03
C PRO A 531 39.59 -22.59 -7.89
N SER A 532 38.50 -22.11 -7.32
CA SER A 532 37.20 -21.95 -7.96
C SER A 532 36.89 -20.49 -8.29
N PHE A 533 36.32 -20.29 -9.47
CA PHE A 533 35.94 -18.99 -10.01
C PHE A 533 34.44 -18.97 -10.30
N PHE A 534 33.80 -17.89 -9.87
CA PHE A 534 32.52 -17.46 -10.41
C PHE A 534 32.74 -16.78 -11.76
N VAL A 535 31.94 -17.13 -12.76
CA VAL A 535 31.94 -16.53 -14.10
C VAL A 535 30.52 -16.15 -14.50
N LEU A 536 30.35 -14.91 -14.97
CA LEU A 536 29.17 -14.44 -15.69
C LEU A 536 29.49 -14.33 -17.19
N SER A 537 28.57 -14.82 -18.02
CA SER A 537 28.60 -14.61 -19.47
C SER A 537 27.17 -14.48 -20.02
N GLN A 538 27.01 -13.82 -21.17
CA GLN A 538 25.70 -13.66 -21.84
C GLN A 538 25.70 -14.34 -23.21
N ALA A 539 24.60 -14.99 -23.57
CA ALA A 539 24.42 -15.62 -24.86
C ALA A 539 24.25 -14.56 -25.97
N LEU A 540 25.05 -14.66 -27.04
CA LEU A 540 25.08 -13.67 -28.11
C LEU A 540 24.44 -14.18 -29.41
N ASP A 541 23.77 -13.26 -30.11
CA ASP A 541 23.55 -13.28 -31.55
C ASP A 541 23.96 -11.90 -32.13
N ASP A 542 23.83 -11.68 -33.43
CA ASP A 542 24.23 -10.41 -34.06
C ASP A 542 23.49 -9.20 -33.46
N GLN A 543 22.21 -9.36 -33.09
CA GLN A 543 21.39 -8.28 -32.56
C GLN A 543 21.73 -7.95 -31.11
N ILE A 544 21.93 -8.97 -30.25
CA ILE A 544 22.37 -8.78 -28.87
C ILE A 544 23.80 -8.22 -28.84
N SER A 545 24.68 -8.65 -29.75
CA SER A 545 26.02 -8.07 -29.88
C SER A 545 25.94 -6.57 -30.17
N PHE A 546 25.04 -6.16 -31.08
CA PHE A 546 24.77 -4.76 -31.36
C PHE A 546 24.22 -4.01 -30.14
N LEU A 547 23.20 -4.55 -29.47
CA LEU A 547 22.56 -3.88 -28.32
C LEU A 547 23.52 -3.70 -27.14
N ARG A 548 24.48 -4.60 -26.95
CA ARG A 548 25.48 -4.50 -25.88
C ARG A 548 26.50 -3.40 -26.17
N ALA A 549 27.14 -3.45 -27.34
CA ALA A 549 28.21 -2.54 -27.72
C ALA A 549 27.97 -1.94 -29.12
N PRO A 550 27.01 -0.99 -29.27
CA PRO A 550 26.60 -0.48 -30.58
C PRO A 550 27.72 0.20 -31.39
N LEU A 551 28.75 0.72 -30.72
CA LEU A 551 29.89 1.38 -31.37
C LEU A 551 30.97 0.40 -31.85
N ASP A 552 31.03 -0.80 -31.27
CA ASP A 552 32.06 -1.80 -31.55
C ASP A 552 31.57 -2.96 -32.44
N SER A 553 30.31 -2.90 -32.87
CA SER A 553 29.62 -3.99 -33.56
C SER A 553 29.00 -3.53 -34.87
N THR A 554 28.77 -4.48 -35.77
CA THR A 554 28.13 -4.20 -37.05
C THR A 554 26.64 -3.86 -36.83
N PRO A 555 26.12 -2.76 -37.41
CA PRO A 555 24.70 -2.43 -37.32
C PRO A 555 23.84 -3.55 -37.90
N THR A 556 22.82 -3.98 -37.16
CA THR A 556 21.85 -5.00 -37.59
C THR A 556 20.48 -4.40 -37.92
N LEU A 557 20.43 -3.08 -38.11
CA LEU A 557 19.22 -2.28 -38.35
C LEU A 557 19.41 -1.36 -39.56
N ASP A 558 18.32 -0.83 -40.10
CA ASP A 558 18.37 0.19 -41.16
C ASP A 558 18.81 1.54 -40.58
N THR A 559 19.97 2.00 -41.04
CA THR A 559 20.65 3.22 -40.59
C THR A 559 20.45 4.40 -41.52
N SER A 560 19.59 4.27 -42.55
CA SER A 560 19.38 5.31 -43.57
C SER A 560 18.39 6.42 -43.17
N GLY A 561 17.72 6.26 -42.02
CA GLY A 561 16.73 7.20 -41.51
C GLY A 561 17.29 8.53 -41.00
N ARG A 562 16.41 9.42 -40.54
CA ARG A 562 16.78 10.74 -40.01
C ARG A 562 16.79 10.74 -38.49
N LEU A 563 17.88 11.23 -37.89
CA LEU A 563 18.02 11.47 -36.45
C LEU A 563 18.01 12.97 -36.16
N LEU A 564 17.48 13.34 -35.00
CA LEU A 564 17.50 14.71 -34.49
C LEU A 564 18.22 14.76 -33.14
N VAL A 565 19.16 15.69 -32.99
CA VAL A 565 19.83 16.04 -31.73
C VAL A 565 19.37 17.43 -31.31
N LEU A 566 18.89 17.55 -30.06
CA LEU A 566 18.44 18.81 -29.47
C LEU A 566 19.39 19.26 -28.36
N GLY A 567 19.79 20.54 -28.36
CA GLY A 567 20.72 21.13 -27.39
C GLY A 567 21.97 21.71 -28.05
N GLY A 568 22.94 22.13 -27.24
CA GLY A 568 24.23 22.68 -27.68
C GLY A 568 24.28 24.20 -27.67
N THR A 569 23.48 24.85 -26.83
CA THR A 569 23.56 26.32 -26.67
C THR A 569 24.75 26.75 -25.83
N SER A 570 25.17 25.92 -24.86
CA SER A 570 26.41 26.10 -24.12
C SER A 570 27.60 25.55 -24.88
N GLN A 571 28.80 26.11 -24.65
CA GLN A 571 30.03 25.64 -25.30
C GLN A 571 30.37 24.19 -24.92
N GLU A 572 30.13 23.82 -23.66
CA GLU A 572 30.35 22.47 -23.13
C GLU A 572 29.49 21.44 -23.88
N ILE A 573 28.18 21.70 -24.01
CA ILE A 573 27.27 20.77 -24.68
C ILE A 573 27.44 20.80 -26.21
N ALA A 574 27.85 21.93 -26.80
CA ALA A 574 28.23 21.96 -28.22
C ALA A 574 29.41 21.00 -28.50
N GLN A 575 30.44 21.00 -27.65
CA GLN A 575 31.57 20.06 -27.74
C GLN A 575 31.13 18.62 -27.51
N PHE A 576 30.25 18.39 -26.52
CA PHE A 576 29.64 17.09 -26.28
C PHE A 576 28.95 16.56 -27.53
N ILE A 577 28.14 17.40 -28.19
CA ILE A 577 27.43 17.05 -29.43
C ILE A 577 28.40 16.75 -30.57
N GLU A 578 29.50 17.50 -30.74
CA GLU A 578 30.49 17.21 -31.77
C GLU A 578 31.10 15.79 -31.62
N ILE A 579 31.43 15.40 -30.38
CA ILE A 579 31.96 14.07 -30.07
C ILE A 579 30.89 12.99 -30.30
N THR A 580 29.67 13.20 -29.78
CA THR A 580 28.54 12.28 -29.98
C THR A 580 28.20 12.13 -31.46
N TRP A 581 28.21 13.21 -32.23
CA TRP A 581 27.96 13.22 -33.67
C TRP A 581 29.01 12.41 -34.43
N SER A 582 30.30 12.58 -34.10
CA SER A 582 31.38 11.80 -34.72
C SER A 582 31.21 10.30 -34.48
N LYS A 583 30.76 9.90 -33.29
CA LYS A 583 30.51 8.49 -32.94
C LYS A 583 29.21 7.96 -33.57
N LEU A 584 28.16 8.77 -33.65
CA LEU A 584 26.94 8.38 -34.35
C LEU A 584 27.21 8.14 -35.83
N ARG A 585 28.03 8.96 -36.48
CA ARG A 585 28.40 8.81 -37.90
C ARG A 585 29.21 7.55 -38.22
N SER A 586 29.85 6.90 -37.25
CA SER A 586 30.52 5.62 -37.51
C SER A 586 29.55 4.44 -37.59
N VAL A 587 28.29 4.62 -37.17
CA VAL A 587 27.25 3.59 -37.14
C VAL A 587 26.05 3.97 -38.03
N TRP A 588 25.73 5.26 -38.13
CA TRP A 588 24.52 5.79 -38.78
C TRP A 588 24.82 6.50 -40.10
N ASP A 589 24.31 5.95 -41.20
CA ASP A 589 24.54 6.45 -42.56
C ASP A 589 23.61 7.59 -42.98
N GLY A 590 22.43 7.67 -42.36
CA GLY A 590 21.38 8.63 -42.70
C GLY A 590 21.64 10.07 -42.26
N GLU A 591 20.61 10.91 -42.31
CA GLU A 591 20.70 12.33 -41.95
C GLU A 591 20.72 12.52 -40.43
N ILE A 592 21.63 13.35 -39.91
CA ILE A 592 21.66 13.75 -38.49
C ILE A 592 21.55 15.27 -38.45
N MET A 593 20.45 15.77 -37.87
CA MET A 593 20.19 17.20 -37.71
C MET A 593 20.44 17.62 -36.27
N VAL A 594 20.92 18.84 -36.08
CA VAL A 594 21.14 19.43 -34.75
C VAL A 594 20.34 20.73 -34.65
N ILE A 595 19.55 20.87 -33.61
CA ILE A 595 18.79 22.09 -33.30
C ILE A 595 19.14 22.53 -31.87
N GLY A 596 19.49 23.80 -31.70
CA GLY A 596 20.04 24.31 -30.44
C GLY A 596 19.07 24.29 -29.27
N THR A 597 17.80 24.67 -29.48
CA THR A 597 16.81 24.78 -28.41
C THR A 597 15.46 24.17 -28.78
N LEU A 598 14.64 23.87 -27.76
CA LEU A 598 13.24 23.51 -27.98
C LEU A 598 12.45 24.66 -28.65
N ALA A 599 12.77 25.92 -28.37
CA ALA A 599 12.06 27.06 -28.94
C ALA A 599 12.27 27.19 -30.47
N ASP A 600 13.40 26.72 -30.98
CA ASP A 600 13.72 26.73 -32.41
C ASP A 600 13.06 25.57 -33.18
N LEU A 601 12.50 24.58 -32.47
CA LEU A 601 11.94 23.37 -33.07
C LEU A 601 10.60 23.69 -33.77
N ASN A 602 10.51 23.35 -35.05
CA ASN A 602 9.27 23.48 -35.82
C ASN A 602 8.79 22.14 -36.39
N SER A 603 7.56 22.13 -36.93
CA SER A 603 6.91 20.90 -37.40
C SER A 603 7.59 20.24 -38.60
N ARG A 604 8.39 20.97 -39.39
CA ARG A 604 9.15 20.40 -40.52
C ARG A 604 10.39 19.65 -40.06
N ASP A 605 11.00 20.10 -38.97
CA ASP A 605 12.22 19.51 -38.43
C ASP A 605 11.97 18.11 -37.87
N ILE A 606 10.82 17.90 -37.22
CA ILE A 606 10.45 16.61 -36.63
C ILE A 606 9.76 15.66 -37.61
N HIS A 607 9.49 16.12 -38.83
CA HIS A 607 8.84 15.30 -39.85
C HIS A 607 9.76 14.17 -40.31
N GLN A 608 9.26 12.93 -40.25
CA GLN A 608 10.01 11.70 -40.61
C GLN A 608 11.32 11.51 -39.83
N VAL A 609 11.39 12.01 -38.60
CA VAL A 609 12.50 11.71 -37.68
C VAL A 609 12.25 10.33 -37.03
N GLU A 610 13.25 9.46 -37.12
CA GLU A 610 13.24 8.10 -36.57
C GLU A 610 13.38 8.13 -35.04
N ALA A 611 14.32 8.93 -34.54
CA ALA A 611 14.58 9.08 -33.11
C ALA A 611 15.17 10.45 -32.78
N VAL A 612 14.91 10.91 -31.56
CA VAL A 612 15.44 12.17 -31.02
C VAL A 612 16.36 11.92 -29.82
N LEU A 613 17.54 12.52 -29.84
CA LEU A 613 18.43 12.65 -28.69
C LEU A 613 18.28 14.07 -28.12
N SER A 614 17.66 14.20 -26.95
CA SER A 614 17.50 15.48 -26.26
C SER A 614 18.56 15.65 -25.18
N LEU A 615 19.45 16.63 -25.38
CA LEU A 615 20.48 17.08 -24.44
C LEU A 615 20.13 18.44 -23.83
N THR A 616 18.90 18.91 -24.01
CA THR A 616 18.47 20.26 -23.63
C THR A 616 18.58 20.50 -22.12
N GLU A 617 18.35 19.46 -21.31
CA GLU A 617 18.47 19.54 -19.84
C GLU A 617 19.92 19.68 -19.37
N LEU A 618 20.90 19.34 -20.22
CA LEU A 618 22.32 19.56 -19.93
C LEU A 618 22.74 21.00 -20.18
N ASP A 619 22.06 21.72 -21.09
CA ASP A 619 22.25 23.15 -21.27
C ASP A 619 21.59 23.95 -20.13
N GLN A 620 20.30 23.68 -19.88
CA GLN A 620 19.51 24.32 -18.83
C GLN A 620 18.28 23.47 -18.49
N SER A 621 17.84 23.50 -17.22
CA SER A 621 16.64 22.79 -16.81
C SER A 621 15.39 23.29 -17.56
N VAL A 622 14.72 22.42 -18.32
CA VAL A 622 13.60 22.84 -19.21
C VAL A 622 12.42 23.39 -18.41
N LEU A 623 12.08 22.77 -17.27
CA LEU A 623 10.96 23.22 -16.44
C LEU A 623 11.26 24.49 -15.63
N GLU A 624 12.54 24.74 -15.32
CA GLU A 624 12.96 25.94 -14.58
C GLU A 624 12.82 27.20 -15.43
N PHE A 625 13.24 27.11 -16.70
CA PHE A 625 13.27 28.23 -17.64
C PHE A 625 12.17 28.14 -18.71
N LEU A 626 11.02 27.54 -18.38
CA LEU A 626 9.96 27.29 -19.33
C LEU A 626 9.23 28.58 -19.78
N SER A 627 9.41 28.93 -21.04
CA SER A 627 8.67 29.97 -21.78
C SER A 627 7.54 29.38 -22.66
N HIS A 628 6.68 30.24 -23.22
CA HIS A 628 5.68 29.83 -24.20
C HIS A 628 6.30 29.12 -25.42
N ASP A 629 7.42 29.62 -25.94
CA ASP A 629 8.06 29.07 -27.14
C ASP A 629 8.70 27.70 -26.85
N THR A 630 9.41 27.58 -25.72
CA THR A 630 9.95 26.29 -25.28
C THR A 630 8.85 25.27 -24.97
N PHE A 631 7.69 25.72 -24.46
CA PHE A 631 6.53 24.86 -24.24
C PHE A 631 5.91 24.36 -25.55
N GLN A 632 5.83 25.21 -26.58
CA GLN A 632 5.41 24.79 -27.92
C GLN A 632 6.38 23.77 -28.53
N GLY A 633 7.68 24.01 -28.37
CA GLY A 633 8.73 23.05 -28.74
C GLY A 633 8.57 21.71 -28.04
N LEU A 634 8.31 21.73 -26.74
CA LEU A 634 8.04 20.53 -25.93
C LEU A 634 6.81 19.76 -26.44
N HIS A 635 5.71 20.47 -26.75
CA HIS A 635 4.52 19.89 -27.38
C HIS A 635 4.82 19.24 -28.72
N LEU A 636 5.63 19.89 -29.56
CA LEU A 636 6.04 19.33 -30.86
C LEU A 636 6.89 18.08 -30.68
N LEU A 637 7.90 18.13 -29.81
CA LEU A 637 8.80 17.01 -29.50
C LEU A 637 8.01 15.79 -29.04
N LEU A 638 7.27 15.93 -27.94
CA LEU A 638 6.57 14.80 -27.32
C LEU A 638 5.33 14.38 -28.11
N GLY A 639 4.68 15.31 -28.80
CA GLY A 639 3.51 15.02 -29.64
C GLY A 639 3.86 14.24 -30.92
N LYS A 640 4.98 14.56 -31.58
CA LYS A 640 5.32 13.99 -32.90
C LYS A 640 6.35 12.87 -32.85
N SER A 641 7.28 12.86 -31.90
CA SER A 641 8.29 11.80 -31.80
C SER A 641 7.71 10.48 -31.31
N LYS A 642 8.20 9.38 -31.87
CA LYS A 642 7.93 8.02 -31.37
C LYS A 642 9.01 7.53 -30.42
N LEU A 643 10.25 7.92 -30.66
CA LEU A 643 11.41 7.49 -29.91
C LEU A 643 12.22 8.70 -29.44
N VAL A 644 12.39 8.85 -28.13
CA VAL A 644 13.17 9.95 -27.53
C VAL A 644 14.07 9.38 -26.45
N LEU A 645 15.38 9.62 -26.58
CA LEU A 645 16.30 9.54 -25.44
C LEU A 645 16.45 10.94 -24.88
N TRP A 646 16.01 11.14 -23.65
CA TRP A 646 16.12 12.42 -22.96
C TRP A 646 17.15 12.31 -21.85
N VAL A 647 18.25 13.03 -22.01
CA VAL A 647 19.39 12.99 -21.09
C VAL A 647 19.25 14.10 -20.06
N THR A 648 19.37 13.75 -18.79
CA THR A 648 19.33 14.66 -17.64
C THR A 648 20.65 14.58 -16.87
N HIS A 649 20.89 15.52 -15.95
CA HIS A 649 22.04 15.53 -15.06
C HIS A 649 21.59 15.78 -13.61
N GLY A 650 21.73 14.76 -12.77
CA GLY A 650 21.36 14.83 -11.36
C GLY A 650 19.85 14.88 -11.11
N ALA A 651 18.99 14.53 -12.07
CA ALA A 651 17.54 14.53 -11.92
C ALA A 651 17.04 13.60 -10.82
N ARG A 652 17.80 12.55 -10.47
CA ARG A 652 17.39 11.62 -9.41
C ARG A 652 17.47 12.23 -8.01
N ASN A 653 18.46 13.07 -7.73
CA ASN A 653 18.76 13.48 -6.35
C ASN A 653 19.46 14.84 -6.16
N GLN A 654 19.74 15.61 -7.23
CA GLN A 654 20.43 16.90 -7.16
C GLN A 654 19.62 18.05 -7.77
N ASN A 655 18.95 17.82 -8.90
CA ASN A 655 18.21 18.83 -9.65
C ASN A 655 16.69 18.56 -9.60
N PRO A 656 15.93 19.30 -8.75
CA PRO A 656 14.48 19.12 -8.61
C PRO A 656 13.69 19.39 -9.88
N TYR A 657 14.10 20.37 -10.71
CA TYR A 657 13.39 20.70 -11.95
C TYR A 657 13.46 19.54 -12.95
N GLN A 658 14.61 18.88 -13.04
CA GLN A 658 14.76 17.70 -13.89
C GLN A 658 14.06 16.47 -13.30
N SER A 659 13.94 16.35 -11.97
CA SER A 659 13.01 15.39 -11.36
C SER A 659 11.58 15.65 -11.84
N GLY A 660 11.16 16.92 -11.95
CA GLY A 660 9.89 17.29 -12.56
C GLY A 660 9.75 16.81 -14.00
N THR A 661 10.80 16.90 -14.82
CA THR A 661 10.81 16.35 -16.19
C THR A 661 10.55 14.85 -16.20
N ILE A 662 11.11 14.09 -15.24
CA ILE A 662 10.82 12.65 -15.09
C ILE A 662 9.31 12.42 -14.90
N GLY A 663 8.67 13.18 -14.00
CA GLY A 663 7.22 13.09 -13.76
C GLY A 663 6.39 13.40 -15.01
N LEU A 664 6.76 14.47 -15.73
CA LEU A 664 6.11 14.85 -17.00
C LEU A 664 6.20 13.71 -18.03
N VAL A 665 7.39 13.15 -18.22
CA VAL A 665 7.64 12.10 -19.21
C VAL A 665 6.89 10.81 -18.85
N ARG A 666 6.81 10.44 -17.57
CA ARG A 666 6.01 9.29 -17.12
C ARG A 666 4.53 9.43 -17.49
N ALA A 667 3.94 10.60 -17.26
CA ALA A 667 2.55 10.87 -17.62
C ALA A 667 2.33 10.77 -19.14
N VAL A 668 3.21 11.40 -19.94
CA VAL A 668 3.11 11.36 -21.40
C VAL A 668 3.28 9.93 -21.94
N GLN A 669 4.20 9.15 -21.36
CA GLN A 669 4.39 7.74 -21.71
C GLN A 669 3.15 6.89 -21.35
N ALA A 670 2.46 7.22 -20.25
CA ALA A 670 1.21 6.58 -19.86
C ALA A 670 0.04 6.94 -20.78
N GLU A 671 -0.01 8.18 -21.29
CA GLU A 671 -1.01 8.63 -22.27
C GLU A 671 -0.84 7.99 -23.64
N SER A 672 0.40 7.74 -24.06
CA SER A 672 0.76 7.26 -25.40
C SER A 672 1.71 6.05 -25.32
N PRO A 673 1.20 4.84 -24.98
CA PRO A 673 2.04 3.65 -24.77
C PRO A 673 2.81 3.17 -26.01
N GLU A 674 2.43 3.63 -27.20
CA GLU A 674 3.13 3.35 -28.46
C GLU A 674 4.43 4.16 -28.62
N LYS A 675 4.58 5.26 -27.87
CA LYS A 675 5.84 6.00 -27.79
C LYS A 675 6.80 5.27 -26.87
N VAL A 676 8.09 5.51 -27.07
CA VAL A 676 9.15 5.07 -26.17
C VAL A 676 9.98 6.29 -25.80
N LEU A 677 9.74 6.78 -24.59
CA LEU A 677 10.47 7.87 -23.97
C LEU A 677 11.41 7.26 -22.93
N GLN A 678 12.71 7.29 -23.19
CA GLN A 678 13.72 6.82 -22.26
C GLN A 678 14.42 8.00 -21.60
N LEU A 679 14.52 7.98 -20.28
CA LEU A 679 15.31 8.93 -19.49
C LEU A 679 16.68 8.34 -19.16
N LEU A 680 17.73 9.12 -19.37
CA LEU A 680 19.10 8.79 -18.98
C LEU A 680 19.67 9.89 -18.09
N ASP A 681 19.76 9.62 -16.78
CA ASP A 681 20.26 10.57 -15.80
C ASP A 681 21.76 10.39 -15.55
N LEU A 682 22.55 11.39 -15.90
CA LEU A 682 24.00 11.38 -15.72
C LEU A 682 24.38 11.79 -14.29
N ASP A 683 25.49 11.26 -13.78
CA ASP A 683 26.17 11.74 -12.57
C ASP A 683 27.15 12.89 -12.88
N MET A 684 27.81 12.83 -14.05
CA MET A 684 28.70 13.85 -14.59
C MET A 684 28.41 14.04 -16.09
N ILE A 685 28.60 15.25 -16.61
CA ILE A 685 28.43 15.52 -18.04
C ILE A 685 29.66 15.04 -18.80
N ASP A 686 30.84 15.56 -18.45
CA ASP A 686 32.11 15.23 -19.10
C ASP A 686 32.44 13.73 -19.04
N GLY A 687 32.85 13.18 -20.19
CA GLY A 687 33.32 11.80 -20.30
C GLY A 687 32.23 10.74 -20.51
N ASN A 688 30.96 11.15 -20.56
CA ASN A 688 29.82 10.27 -20.82
C ASN A 688 29.36 10.27 -22.29
N GLU A 689 30.09 10.88 -23.23
CA GLU A 689 29.69 11.01 -24.64
C GLU A 689 29.52 9.64 -25.30
N SER A 690 30.43 8.69 -25.04
CA SER A 690 30.30 7.31 -25.55
C SER A 690 29.06 6.63 -24.98
N LEU A 691 28.82 6.76 -23.68
CA LEU A 691 27.71 6.13 -23.00
C LEU A 691 26.37 6.65 -23.51
N VAL A 692 26.25 7.97 -23.71
CA VAL A 692 25.06 8.60 -24.29
C VAL A 692 24.85 8.14 -25.73
N THR A 693 25.89 8.15 -26.56
CA THR A 693 25.80 7.66 -27.95
C THR A 693 25.35 6.19 -28.00
N GLU A 694 25.97 5.33 -27.21
CA GLU A 694 25.58 3.91 -27.15
C GLU A 694 24.17 3.73 -26.62
N SER A 695 23.77 4.48 -25.60
CA SER A 695 22.40 4.42 -25.05
C SER A 695 21.37 4.83 -26.09
N PHE A 696 21.67 5.82 -26.93
CA PHE A 696 20.78 6.25 -28.01
C PHE A 696 20.65 5.18 -29.09
N LEU A 697 21.76 4.59 -29.55
CA LEU A 697 21.75 3.51 -30.53
C LEU A 697 21.08 2.24 -29.96
N ARG A 698 21.31 1.94 -28.69
CA ARG A 698 20.69 0.83 -27.96
C ARG A 698 19.19 1.02 -27.79
N LEU A 699 18.72 2.25 -27.60
CA LEU A 699 17.31 2.59 -27.58
C LEU A 699 16.66 2.32 -28.95
N ILE A 700 17.26 2.82 -30.04
CA ILE A 700 16.79 2.59 -31.42
C ILE A 700 16.75 1.10 -31.73
N GLY A 701 17.88 0.40 -31.56
CA GLY A 701 17.95 -1.05 -31.79
C GLY A 701 16.97 -1.82 -30.92
N GLY A 702 16.89 -1.48 -29.63
CA GLY A 702 16.04 -2.21 -28.67
C GLY A 702 14.55 -2.10 -28.97
N VAL A 703 14.10 -1.01 -29.61
CA VAL A 703 12.73 -0.84 -30.07
C VAL A 703 12.50 -1.53 -31.40
N LEU A 704 13.38 -1.34 -32.38
CA LEU A 704 13.25 -1.94 -33.72
C LEU A 704 13.38 -3.48 -33.70
N MET A 705 14.18 -4.01 -32.79
CA MET A 705 14.43 -5.45 -32.62
C MET A 705 13.54 -6.09 -31.55
N ARG A 706 12.60 -5.33 -30.96
CA ARG A 706 11.75 -5.80 -29.86
C ARG A 706 10.95 -7.04 -30.28
N ASP A 707 10.90 -8.03 -29.39
CA ASP A 707 9.96 -9.14 -29.46
C ASP A 707 9.10 -9.19 -28.19
N ASP A 708 8.24 -10.20 -28.08
CA ASP A 708 7.39 -10.46 -26.92
C ASP A 708 8.13 -11.13 -25.75
N GLY A 709 9.47 -11.15 -25.78
CA GLY A 709 10.32 -11.85 -24.81
C GLY A 709 10.37 -13.37 -25.00
N SER A 710 9.68 -13.92 -26.00
CA SER A 710 9.66 -15.37 -26.26
C SER A 710 10.96 -15.86 -26.91
N LYS A 711 11.56 -15.04 -27.79
CA LYS A 711 12.76 -15.43 -28.54
C LYS A 711 14.02 -14.88 -27.89
N ARG A 712 14.00 -13.64 -27.39
CA ARG A 712 15.16 -12.98 -26.79
C ARG A 712 14.91 -12.45 -25.39
N LEU A 713 15.98 -12.37 -24.62
CA LEU A 713 15.97 -11.73 -23.32
C LEU A 713 16.61 -10.34 -23.44
N TRP A 714 15.80 -9.35 -23.76
CA TRP A 714 16.22 -7.95 -23.78
C TRP A 714 15.05 -7.03 -23.42
N THR A 715 15.32 -6.03 -22.58
CA THR A 715 14.35 -5.01 -22.17
C THR A 715 14.85 -3.61 -22.53
N VAL A 716 13.95 -2.75 -23.00
CA VAL A 716 14.21 -1.32 -23.14
C VAL A 716 13.75 -0.65 -21.85
N GLU A 717 14.71 -0.30 -21.00
CA GLU A 717 14.43 0.30 -19.69
C GLU A 717 13.92 1.74 -19.87
N PRO A 718 12.79 2.13 -19.26
CA PRO A 718 12.24 3.47 -19.43
C PRO A 718 13.09 4.55 -18.73
N GLU A 719 13.80 4.16 -17.66
CA GLU A 719 14.61 5.06 -16.85
C GLU A 719 15.93 4.38 -16.52
N VAL A 720 17.02 5.10 -16.79
CA VAL A 720 18.39 4.66 -16.54
C VAL A 720 19.14 5.81 -15.86
N SER A 721 20.01 5.49 -14.91
CA SER A 721 20.89 6.47 -14.26
C SER A 721 22.33 5.99 -14.29
N VAL A 722 23.28 6.89 -14.42
CA VAL A 722 24.72 6.61 -14.40
C VAL A 722 25.28 6.91 -13.02
N GLN A 723 26.10 6.02 -12.49
CA GLN A 723 26.89 6.26 -11.29
C GLN A 723 28.26 5.61 -11.41
N GLY A 724 29.32 6.42 -11.43
CA GLY A 724 30.69 5.95 -11.59
C GLY A 724 30.92 5.19 -12.90
N GLY A 725 30.28 5.63 -13.99
CA GLY A 725 30.32 4.97 -15.30
C GLY A 725 29.53 3.66 -15.40
N ARG A 726 28.72 3.34 -14.39
CA ARG A 726 27.86 2.14 -14.38
C ARG A 726 26.40 2.53 -14.48
N LEU A 727 25.61 1.70 -15.15
CA LEU A 727 24.18 1.91 -15.32
C LEU A 727 23.42 1.39 -14.10
N LEU A 728 22.39 2.13 -13.68
CA LEU A 728 21.44 1.76 -12.65
C LEU A 728 20.03 1.83 -13.23
N ILE A 729 19.17 0.91 -12.76
CA ILE A 729 17.77 0.83 -13.17
C ILE A 729 16.84 0.77 -11.95
N PRO A 730 15.66 1.42 -12.01
CA PRO A 730 14.71 1.42 -10.91
C PRO A 730 13.72 0.25 -11.01
N ARG A 731 13.32 -0.27 -9.85
CA ARG A 731 12.11 -1.09 -9.70
C ARG A 731 11.31 -0.61 -8.49
N VAL A 732 9.99 -0.54 -8.63
CA VAL A 732 9.08 -0.33 -7.52
C VAL A 732 8.80 -1.68 -6.87
N LEU A 733 9.12 -1.78 -5.58
CA LEU A 733 9.00 -3.00 -4.78
C LEU A 733 8.19 -2.72 -3.51
N PHE A 734 7.58 -3.75 -2.93
CA PHE A 734 6.97 -3.62 -1.61
C PHE A 734 8.00 -3.26 -0.54
N ASP A 735 7.65 -2.32 0.32
CA ASP A 735 8.44 -2.02 1.50
C ASP A 735 8.01 -2.92 2.66
N GLU A 736 8.66 -4.08 2.77
CA GLU A 736 8.32 -5.07 3.79
C GLU A 736 8.37 -4.50 5.20
N LYS A 737 9.35 -3.65 5.53
CA LYS A 737 9.51 -3.10 6.89
C LYS A 737 8.33 -2.20 7.27
N ARG A 738 7.90 -1.33 6.37
CA ARG A 738 6.76 -0.42 6.59
C ARG A 738 5.43 -1.17 6.57
N ASN A 739 5.28 -2.13 5.66
CA ASN A 739 4.12 -2.99 5.63
C ASN A 739 4.00 -3.85 6.89
N ASP A 740 5.10 -4.40 7.41
CA ASP A 740 5.10 -5.14 8.67
C ASP A 740 4.67 -4.27 9.85
N ARG A 741 5.13 -2.99 9.90
CA ARG A 741 4.68 -2.03 10.92
C ARG A 741 3.19 -1.71 10.79
N LEU A 742 2.68 -1.48 9.59
CA LEU A 742 1.24 -1.28 9.36
C LEU A 742 0.43 -2.52 9.77
N ASN A 743 0.85 -3.70 9.33
CA ASN A 743 0.14 -4.95 9.58
C ASN A 743 0.28 -5.42 11.04
N SER A 744 1.26 -4.91 11.79
CA SER A 744 1.33 -5.10 13.24
C SER A 744 0.11 -4.50 13.96
N LEU A 745 -0.57 -3.50 13.38
CA LEU A 745 -1.84 -2.99 13.90
C LEU A 745 -2.98 -4.02 13.75
N ARG A 746 -2.90 -4.91 12.76
CA ARG A 746 -3.92 -5.93 12.48
C ARG A 746 -3.63 -7.24 13.19
N ARG A 747 -2.37 -7.69 13.21
CA ARG A 747 -1.96 -8.99 13.74
C ARG A 747 -0.60 -8.93 14.41
N ARG A 748 -0.23 -9.99 15.13
CA ARG A 748 1.13 -10.18 15.63
C ARG A 748 2.08 -10.49 14.47
N VAL A 749 2.82 -9.48 14.02
CA VAL A 749 3.87 -9.64 13.01
C VAL A 749 5.19 -9.87 13.73
N LYS A 750 5.86 -10.99 13.44
CA LYS A 750 7.24 -11.22 13.89
C LYS A 750 8.17 -10.70 12.82
N ALA A 751 9.21 -9.98 13.22
CA ALA A 751 10.24 -9.55 12.29
C ALA A 751 10.77 -10.80 11.58
N ARG A 752 10.80 -10.76 10.24
CA ARG A 752 11.46 -11.81 9.45
C ARG A 752 12.94 -11.78 9.79
N ALA A 753 13.35 -12.63 10.74
CA ALA A 753 14.73 -13.01 10.92
C ALA A 753 14.99 -14.12 9.90
N PRO A 754 15.91 -13.94 8.93
CA PRO A 754 16.34 -15.05 8.10
C PRO A 754 16.98 -16.08 9.05
N PHE A 755 16.33 -17.22 9.21
CA PHE A 755 16.82 -18.42 9.92
C PHE A 755 17.38 -18.24 11.36
N GLU A 756 16.92 -17.28 12.16
CA GLU A 756 17.24 -17.31 13.59
C GLU A 756 16.51 -18.47 14.31
N LYS A 757 17.25 -19.26 15.08
CA LYS A 757 16.70 -20.24 16.05
C LYS A 757 16.01 -19.57 17.25
N GLN A 758 15.97 -18.24 17.31
CA GLN A 758 15.26 -17.47 18.32
C GLN A 758 13.98 -16.87 17.72
N PRO A 759 12.88 -16.78 18.49
CA PRO A 759 11.68 -16.10 18.01
C PRO A 759 12.00 -14.62 17.76
N GLY A 760 11.92 -14.20 16.49
CA GLY A 760 12.13 -12.80 16.10
C GLY A 760 11.25 -11.84 16.90
N ASN A 761 11.78 -10.65 17.19
CA ASN A 761 11.08 -9.62 17.96
C ASN A 761 9.74 -9.25 17.29
N LEU A 762 8.73 -8.97 18.11
CA LEU A 762 7.44 -8.52 17.63
C LEU A 762 7.58 -7.12 17.01
N VAL A 763 7.14 -6.97 15.77
CA VAL A 763 7.12 -5.67 15.08
C VAL A 763 6.06 -4.79 15.73
N ARG A 764 6.37 -3.50 15.88
CA ARG A 764 5.46 -2.48 16.41
C ARG A 764 5.45 -1.26 15.49
N PRO A 765 4.34 -0.50 15.45
CA PRO A 765 4.34 0.80 14.79
C PRO A 765 5.29 1.77 15.53
N ILE A 766 5.68 2.83 14.84
CA ILE A 766 6.40 3.94 15.47
C ILE A 766 5.40 4.69 16.38
N ASP A 767 5.80 4.98 17.61
CA ASP A 767 4.95 5.69 18.57
C ASP A 767 4.82 7.18 18.16
N PRO A 768 3.61 7.67 17.85
CA PRO A 768 3.44 9.05 17.43
C PRO A 768 3.63 10.06 18.57
N SER A 769 3.58 9.64 19.84
CA SER A 769 3.72 10.54 21.00
C SER A 769 5.11 11.16 21.15
N GLU A 770 6.12 10.59 20.48
CA GLU A 770 7.50 11.08 20.48
C GLU A 770 7.80 12.00 19.28
N LEU A 771 6.86 12.19 18.35
CA LEU A 771 7.09 12.95 17.11
C LEU A 771 6.96 14.45 17.27
N PHE A 772 6.19 14.92 18.26
CA PHE A 772 5.85 16.33 18.41
C PHE A 772 6.27 16.86 19.78
N SER A 773 6.96 17.99 19.77
CA SER A 773 7.22 18.76 20.97
C SER A 773 6.05 19.70 21.27
N PRO A 774 5.56 19.75 22.52
CA PRO A 774 4.57 20.75 22.93
C PRO A 774 5.14 22.18 22.92
N SER A 775 6.46 22.35 22.81
CA SER A 775 7.14 23.66 22.78
C SER A 775 7.58 24.10 21.39
N LYS A 776 7.10 23.45 20.32
CA LYS A 776 7.35 23.82 18.93
C LYS A 776 6.05 24.09 18.18
N THR A 777 6.14 24.88 17.12
CA THR A 777 5.02 25.25 16.23
C THR A 777 5.09 24.51 14.91
N TYR A 778 3.97 23.93 14.48
CA TYR A 778 3.89 23.13 13.26
C TYR A 778 2.98 23.78 12.21
N ILE A 779 3.49 23.93 10.98
CA ILE A 779 2.82 24.68 9.92
C ILE A 779 2.25 23.73 8.86
N LEU A 780 0.95 23.81 8.61
CA LEU A 780 0.21 23.05 7.61
C LEU A 780 -0.21 23.97 6.45
N VAL A 781 0.60 23.99 5.39
CA VAL A 781 0.44 24.88 4.22
C VAL A 781 -0.48 24.24 3.18
N GLY A 782 -1.48 24.97 2.71
CA GLY A 782 -2.50 24.49 1.76
C GLY A 782 -3.51 23.50 2.35
N LEU A 783 -3.43 23.22 3.65
CA LEU A 783 -4.17 22.16 4.34
C LEU A 783 -5.33 22.71 5.18
N SER A 784 -6.06 23.71 4.69
CA SER A 784 -7.20 24.28 5.42
C SER A 784 -8.54 23.54 5.24
N GLY A 785 -8.51 22.32 4.68
CA GLY A 785 -9.69 21.48 4.47
C GLY A 785 -9.72 20.24 5.38
N HIS A 786 -10.62 19.29 5.09
CA HIS A 786 -10.83 18.11 5.96
C HIS A 786 -9.55 17.28 6.22
N ILE A 787 -8.65 17.17 5.23
CA ILE A 787 -7.36 16.48 5.41
C ILE A 787 -6.53 17.18 6.48
N GLY A 788 -6.32 18.49 6.40
CA GLY A 788 -5.52 19.19 7.41
C GLY A 788 -6.20 19.31 8.76
N GLN A 789 -7.54 19.36 8.82
CA GLN A 789 -8.27 19.25 10.08
C GLN A 789 -8.07 17.88 10.75
N SER A 790 -8.06 16.79 9.96
CA SER A 790 -7.74 15.45 10.44
C SER A 790 -6.30 15.36 10.96
N ILE A 791 -5.35 15.92 10.21
CA ILE A 791 -3.94 15.99 10.60
C ILE A 791 -3.77 16.79 11.89
N ALA A 792 -4.39 17.97 12.02
CA ALA A 792 -4.29 18.80 13.21
C ALA A 792 -4.80 18.07 14.46
N ARG A 793 -5.96 17.40 14.37
CA ARG A 793 -6.49 16.57 15.48
C ARG A 793 -5.55 15.44 15.85
N TRP A 794 -5.00 14.74 14.86
CA TRP A 794 -4.01 13.70 15.09
C TRP A 794 -2.75 14.25 15.78
N MET A 795 -2.21 15.37 15.29
CA MET A 795 -1.04 16.01 15.87
C MET A 795 -1.27 16.43 17.33
N VAL A 796 -2.44 17.03 17.65
CA VAL A 796 -2.78 17.41 19.03
C VAL A 796 -2.89 16.20 19.94
N LYS A 797 -3.57 15.13 19.47
CA LYS A 797 -3.65 13.84 20.17
C LYS A 797 -2.26 13.22 20.38
N SER A 798 -1.31 13.47 19.48
CA SER A 798 0.06 13.00 19.52
C SER A 798 1.06 13.96 20.20
N GLY A 799 0.59 15.03 20.85
CA GLY A 799 1.42 15.90 21.70
C GLY A 799 1.74 17.29 21.16
N ALA A 800 1.38 17.60 19.91
CA ALA A 800 1.52 18.96 19.39
C ALA A 800 0.59 19.92 20.17
N ARG A 801 1.07 21.14 20.43
CA ARG A 801 0.28 22.19 21.12
C ARG A 801 0.19 23.49 20.35
N HIS A 802 1.02 23.71 19.34
CA HIS A 802 0.98 24.92 18.51
C HIS A 802 0.92 24.53 17.05
N ILE A 803 -0.19 24.83 16.38
CA ILE A 803 -0.42 24.48 14.97
C ILE A 803 -0.87 25.71 14.21
N VAL A 804 -0.25 25.94 13.05
CA VAL A 804 -0.61 27.00 12.12
C VAL A 804 -1.17 26.34 10.87
N ILE A 805 -2.42 26.64 10.52
CA ILE A 805 -3.01 26.25 9.25
C ILE A 805 -3.03 27.47 8.34
N THR A 806 -2.48 27.31 7.14
CA THR A 806 -2.48 28.40 6.17
C THR A 806 -2.89 27.94 4.79
N SER A 807 -3.63 28.80 4.08
CA SER A 807 -3.91 28.65 2.65
C SER A 807 -4.23 30.02 2.06
N ARG A 808 -4.42 30.11 0.73
CA ARG A 808 -4.81 31.38 0.08
C ARG A 808 -6.14 31.94 0.62
N ASN A 809 -7.09 31.05 0.90
CA ASN A 809 -8.44 31.38 1.32
C ASN A 809 -8.91 30.37 2.38
N PRO A 810 -8.36 30.39 3.60
CA PRO A 810 -8.78 29.48 4.65
C PRO A 810 -10.23 29.81 5.03
N LYS A 811 -11.06 28.79 5.16
CA LYS A 811 -12.40 28.98 5.72
C LYS A 811 -12.27 29.13 7.22
N ASN A 812 -12.80 30.22 7.78
CA ASN A 812 -12.91 30.39 9.22
C ASN A 812 -14.07 29.52 9.73
N GLU A 813 -13.79 28.25 10.00
CA GLU A 813 -14.71 27.36 10.69
C GLU A 813 -14.32 27.29 12.17
N GLU A 814 -14.89 28.15 13.01
CA GLU A 814 -14.50 28.33 14.43
C GLU A 814 -14.65 27.05 15.27
N HIS A 815 -15.64 26.20 14.96
CA HIS A 815 -16.02 25.07 15.82
C HIS A 815 -14.95 23.97 15.97
N TRP A 816 -14.17 23.65 14.93
CA TRP A 816 -13.12 22.62 15.07
C TRP A 816 -11.85 23.19 15.70
N LYS A 817 -11.64 24.50 15.59
CA LYS A 817 -10.56 25.20 16.28
C LYS A 817 -10.84 25.20 17.78
N GLU A 818 -12.06 25.58 18.18
CA GLU A 818 -12.50 25.55 19.58
C GLU A 818 -12.34 24.15 20.20
N GLU A 819 -12.72 23.10 19.47
CA GLU A 819 -12.53 21.69 19.90
C GLU A 819 -11.07 21.35 20.26
N LEU A 820 -10.10 21.94 19.56
CA LEU A 820 -8.67 21.74 19.81
C LEU A 820 -8.14 22.67 20.91
N GLU A 821 -8.67 23.89 21.00
CA GLU A 821 -8.35 24.82 22.07
C GLU A 821 -8.84 24.31 23.44
N GLU A 822 -9.95 23.57 23.48
CA GLU A 822 -10.40 22.82 24.67
C GLU A 822 -9.44 21.70 25.09
N GLN A 823 -8.51 21.29 24.21
CA GLN A 823 -7.45 20.31 24.47
C GLN A 823 -6.08 20.98 24.70
N ASP A 824 -6.08 22.24 25.12
CA ASP A 824 -4.90 23.07 25.38
C ASP A 824 -4.00 23.32 24.14
N ALA A 825 -4.55 23.20 22.92
CA ALA A 825 -3.82 23.51 21.70
C ALA A 825 -4.09 24.95 21.23
N ASN A 826 -3.05 25.68 20.85
CA ASN A 826 -3.14 26.99 20.22
C ASN A 826 -3.14 26.83 18.68
N ILE A 827 -4.30 27.09 18.06
CA ILE A 827 -4.52 26.94 16.62
C ILE A 827 -4.64 28.31 15.95
N LEU A 828 -3.68 28.62 15.08
CA LEU A 828 -3.71 29.83 14.25
C LEU A 828 -4.10 29.47 12.82
N ILE A 829 -5.11 30.14 12.30
CA ILE A 829 -5.56 30.00 10.91
C ILE A 829 -5.28 31.32 10.20
N GLU A 830 -4.38 31.32 9.23
CA GLU A 830 -3.97 32.55 8.52
C GLU A 830 -4.01 32.40 7.01
N ALA A 831 -4.47 33.46 6.35
CA ALA A 831 -4.42 33.55 4.89
C ALA A 831 -3.00 33.93 4.44
N ALA A 832 -2.33 33.03 3.74
CA ALA A 832 -1.05 33.30 3.11
C ALA A 832 -0.92 32.48 1.83
N ASP A 833 -0.43 33.11 0.76
CA ASP A 833 -0.21 32.43 -0.51
C ASP A 833 1.21 31.89 -0.56
N VAL A 834 1.36 30.56 -0.54
CA VAL A 834 2.67 29.89 -0.60
C VAL A 834 3.47 30.27 -1.86
N THR A 835 2.77 30.68 -2.93
CA THR A 835 3.41 31.13 -4.18
C THR A 835 4.01 32.54 -4.08
N LYS A 836 3.84 33.23 -2.95
CA LYS A 836 4.39 34.58 -2.68
C LYS A 836 5.36 34.53 -1.52
N LYS A 837 6.64 34.73 -1.82
CA LYS A 837 7.73 34.74 -0.81
C LYS A 837 7.48 35.72 0.35
N GLN A 838 6.95 36.90 0.04
CA GLN A 838 6.67 37.91 1.07
C GLN A 838 5.58 37.46 2.06
N ASP A 839 4.57 36.73 1.60
CA ASP A 839 3.50 36.20 2.46
C ASP A 839 4.09 35.17 3.44
N MET A 840 4.97 34.29 2.97
CA MET A 840 5.66 33.31 3.83
C MET A 840 6.61 33.96 4.83
N ILE A 841 7.32 35.02 4.44
CA ILE A 841 8.15 35.82 5.37
C ILE A 841 7.29 36.47 6.44
N ASN A 842 6.17 37.08 6.06
CA ASN A 842 5.25 37.72 7.00
C ASN A 842 4.66 36.70 7.98
N LEU A 843 4.22 35.55 7.48
CA LEU A 843 3.73 34.44 8.28
C LEU A 843 4.79 33.96 9.28
N ARG A 844 6.01 33.69 8.81
CA ARG A 844 7.13 33.28 9.66
C ARG A 844 7.41 34.29 10.78
N ASN A 845 7.48 35.58 10.44
CA ASN A 845 7.72 36.64 11.42
C ASN A 845 6.58 36.75 12.44
N HIS A 846 5.33 36.60 12.01
CA HIS A 846 4.19 36.59 12.91
C HIS A 846 4.28 35.42 13.90
N ILE A 847 4.50 34.20 13.41
CA ILE A 847 4.65 32.99 14.24
C ILE A 847 5.76 33.19 15.27
N LEU A 848 6.94 33.65 14.87
CA LEU A 848 8.07 33.87 15.78
C LEU A 848 7.79 34.96 16.83
N SER A 849 6.81 35.85 16.59
CA SER A 849 6.41 36.88 17.54
C SER A 849 5.26 36.47 18.47
N THR A 850 4.48 35.44 18.12
CA THR A 850 3.25 35.06 18.84
C THR A 850 3.23 33.62 19.36
N MET A 851 4.13 32.76 18.88
CA MET A 851 4.16 31.32 19.18
C MET A 851 5.60 30.82 19.46
N PRO A 852 5.77 29.59 19.97
CA PRO A 852 7.08 28.98 20.12
C PRO A 852 7.82 28.77 18.79
N PRO A 853 9.13 28.41 18.82
CA PRO A 853 9.92 28.17 17.62
C PRO A 853 9.28 27.18 16.65
N ILE A 854 9.48 27.40 15.36
CA ILE A 854 8.93 26.55 14.31
C ILE A 854 9.68 25.21 14.31
N GLY A 855 8.93 24.13 14.43
CA GLY A 855 9.44 22.76 14.55
C GLY A 855 9.09 21.86 13.38
N GLY A 856 8.20 22.25 12.49
CA GLY A 856 7.93 21.41 11.33
C GLY A 856 6.98 22.06 10.36
N LEU A 857 7.07 21.63 9.11
CA LEU A 857 6.29 22.19 8.03
C LEU A 857 5.80 21.09 7.10
N ALA A 858 4.55 21.19 6.66
CA ALA A 858 3.96 20.32 5.64
C ALA A 858 3.38 21.17 4.50
N ASN A 859 3.85 20.95 3.26
CA ASN A 859 3.24 21.53 2.06
C ASN A 859 2.24 20.56 1.43
N GLY A 860 0.95 20.86 1.62
CA GLY A 860 -0.18 20.24 0.94
C GLY A 860 -0.91 21.17 -0.01
N ALA A 861 -0.29 22.29 -0.42
CA ALA A 861 -0.88 23.20 -1.39
C ALA A 861 -0.99 22.52 -2.75
N MET A 862 -2.18 22.57 -3.35
CA MET A 862 -2.42 21.95 -4.64
C MET A 862 -3.48 22.70 -5.45
N VAL A 863 -3.30 22.64 -6.77
CA VAL A 863 -4.30 22.89 -7.79
C VAL A 863 -4.24 21.71 -8.76
N GLN A 864 -5.38 21.31 -9.32
CA GLN A 864 -5.45 20.27 -10.35
C GLN A 864 -6.13 20.82 -11.58
N SER A 865 -5.55 20.54 -12.74
CA SER A 865 -6.11 20.83 -14.05
C SER A 865 -5.77 19.64 -14.94
N ASN A 866 -6.75 18.75 -15.10
CA ASN A 866 -6.58 17.48 -15.81
C ASN A 866 -6.91 17.67 -17.30
N CYS A 867 -5.95 17.40 -18.17
CA CYS A 867 -6.13 17.35 -19.62
C CYS A 867 -5.01 16.52 -20.24
N PHE A 868 -5.29 15.88 -21.38
CA PHE A 868 -4.25 15.18 -22.13
C PHE A 868 -3.12 16.14 -22.51
N PHE A 869 -1.90 15.65 -22.54
CA PHE A 869 -0.72 16.44 -22.85
C PHE A 869 -0.85 17.25 -24.16
N PRO A 870 -1.40 16.73 -25.28
CA PRO A 870 -1.59 17.53 -26.50
C PRO A 870 -2.50 18.76 -26.34
N ASP A 871 -3.46 18.71 -25.40
CA ASP A 871 -4.42 19.78 -25.12
C ASP A 871 -3.98 20.70 -23.97
N LEU A 872 -2.90 20.33 -23.26
CA LEU A 872 -2.36 21.11 -22.16
C LEU A 872 -1.89 22.48 -22.66
N THR A 873 -2.28 23.52 -21.94
CA THR A 873 -1.82 24.88 -22.23
C THR A 873 -0.69 25.27 -21.28
N TYR A 874 0.14 26.22 -21.71
CA TYR A 874 1.21 26.77 -20.87
C TYR A 874 0.66 27.30 -19.53
N ASP A 875 -0.44 28.04 -19.58
CA ASP A 875 -1.08 28.61 -18.39
C ASP A 875 -1.59 27.53 -17.44
N ALA A 876 -2.22 26.47 -17.96
CA ALA A 876 -2.71 25.35 -17.14
C ALA A 876 -1.57 24.54 -16.51
N LEU A 877 -0.45 24.38 -17.21
CA LEU A 877 0.75 23.78 -16.65
C LEU A 877 1.32 24.64 -15.52
N GLN A 878 1.53 25.95 -15.77
CA GLN A 878 2.05 26.88 -14.77
C GLN A 878 1.15 27.00 -13.53
N GLU A 879 -0.17 27.01 -13.71
CA GLU A 879 -1.13 27.07 -12.60
C GLU A 879 -0.97 25.88 -11.64
N VAL A 880 -0.74 24.68 -12.16
CA VAL A 880 -0.56 23.46 -11.36
C VAL A 880 0.83 23.38 -10.74
N LEU A 881 1.87 23.83 -11.44
CA LEU A 881 3.24 23.82 -10.92
C LEU A 881 3.40 24.77 -9.73
N ARG A 882 2.94 26.03 -9.84
CA ARG A 882 3.15 27.11 -8.85
C ARG A 882 3.02 26.70 -7.36
N PRO A 883 1.89 26.12 -6.88
CA PRO A 883 1.75 25.83 -5.45
C PRO A 883 2.69 24.73 -4.92
N LYS A 884 3.14 23.82 -5.79
CA LYS A 884 3.98 22.66 -5.43
C LYS A 884 5.46 22.88 -5.74
N VAL A 885 5.77 23.56 -6.83
CA VAL A 885 7.13 23.88 -7.28
C VAL A 885 7.58 25.16 -6.58
N ASP A 886 7.12 26.33 -7.04
CA ASP A 886 7.52 27.63 -6.48
C ASP A 886 7.22 27.71 -4.99
N GLY A 887 6.05 27.19 -4.58
CA GLY A 887 5.67 27.13 -3.18
C GLY A 887 6.66 26.35 -2.33
N SER A 888 7.11 25.17 -2.77
CA SER A 888 8.08 24.38 -1.99
C SER A 888 9.49 25.00 -2.02
N VAL A 889 9.90 25.65 -3.11
CA VAL A 889 11.15 26.43 -3.17
C VAL A 889 11.12 27.58 -2.16
N ILE A 890 10.04 28.36 -2.16
CA ILE A 890 9.85 29.46 -1.21
C ILE A 890 9.89 28.96 0.24
N LEU A 891 9.23 27.84 0.52
CA LEU A 891 9.23 27.25 1.86
C LEU A 891 10.62 26.76 2.26
N ASP A 892 11.36 26.14 1.35
CA ASP A 892 12.74 25.71 1.58
C ASP A 892 13.65 26.89 1.94
N GLU A 893 13.54 27.99 1.18
CA GLU A 893 14.32 29.21 1.36
C GLU A 893 13.94 30.00 2.63
N VAL A 894 12.65 30.15 2.92
CA VAL A 894 12.18 30.99 4.05
C VAL A 894 12.40 30.29 5.39
N PHE A 895 12.34 28.95 5.41
CA PHE A 895 12.44 28.13 6.62
C PHE A 895 13.72 27.26 6.63
N SER A 896 14.78 27.66 5.92
CA SER A 896 16.07 26.94 5.92
C SER A 896 16.80 27.01 7.25
N ASP A 897 16.66 28.14 7.95
CA ASP A 897 17.42 28.45 9.17
C ASP A 897 16.69 28.01 10.45
N ASP A 898 15.47 27.51 10.33
CA ASP A 898 14.67 27.01 11.45
C ASP A 898 15.06 25.55 11.80
N ASP A 899 15.11 25.22 13.10
CA ASP A 899 15.39 23.86 13.59
C ASP A 899 14.15 22.95 13.45
N LEU A 900 13.88 22.55 12.21
CA LEU A 900 12.76 21.69 11.88
C LEU A 900 13.03 20.23 12.31
N ASP A 901 12.01 19.59 12.85
CA ASP A 901 11.89 18.16 13.09
C ASP A 901 11.52 17.44 11.77
N PHE A 902 10.66 18.06 10.96
CA PHE A 902 10.28 17.57 9.63
C PHE A 902 9.99 18.70 8.63
N PHE A 903 10.23 18.40 7.36
CA PHE A 903 9.77 19.19 6.22
C PHE A 903 9.11 18.23 5.23
N LEU A 904 7.78 18.24 5.18
CA LEU A 904 6.99 17.21 4.54
C LEU A 904 6.31 17.75 3.28
N LEU A 905 6.47 17.06 2.16
CA LEU A 905 5.87 17.43 0.88
C LEU A 905 4.81 16.39 0.48
N PHE A 906 3.60 16.86 0.17
CA PHE A 906 2.48 15.98 -0.19
C PHE A 906 2.46 15.82 -1.71
N SER A 907 3.02 14.71 -2.18
CA SER A 907 3.05 14.27 -3.57
C SER A 907 1.86 13.34 -3.86
N SER A 908 1.84 12.69 -5.03
CA SER A 908 0.84 11.71 -5.42
C SER A 908 1.49 10.54 -6.13
N ILE A 909 0.92 9.35 -5.96
CA ILE A 909 1.38 8.14 -6.62
C ILE A 909 1.36 8.25 -8.15
N SER A 910 0.55 9.15 -8.71
CA SER A 910 0.54 9.47 -10.13
C SER A 910 1.93 9.85 -10.66
N ALA A 911 2.75 10.52 -9.85
CA ALA A 911 4.13 10.89 -10.21
C ALA A 911 5.06 9.67 -10.36
N VAL A 912 4.69 8.54 -9.76
CA VAL A 912 5.44 7.28 -9.82
C VAL A 912 4.93 6.40 -10.96
N THR A 913 3.61 6.23 -11.08
CA THR A 913 2.99 5.43 -12.15
C THR A 913 3.01 6.12 -13.51
N GLY A 914 3.08 7.45 -13.52
CA GLY A 914 2.50 8.28 -14.58
C GLY A 914 0.98 8.19 -14.50
N GLN A 915 0.27 9.28 -14.71
CA GLN A 915 -1.18 9.23 -14.89
C GLN A 915 -1.53 9.94 -16.18
N PRO A 916 -2.31 9.28 -17.07
CA PRO A 916 -2.88 9.97 -18.21
C PRO A 916 -3.56 11.26 -17.76
N PHE A 917 -3.57 12.31 -18.59
CA PHE A 917 -4.18 13.62 -18.33
C PHE A 917 -3.59 14.43 -17.15
N GLN A 918 -2.47 14.01 -16.55
CA GLN A 918 -1.88 14.65 -15.35
C GLN A 918 -0.40 15.04 -15.49
N ALA A 919 0.09 15.26 -16.72
CA ALA A 919 1.50 15.58 -16.96
C ALA A 919 2.02 16.79 -16.16
N ASN A 920 1.20 17.84 -16.00
CA ASN A 920 1.52 19.00 -15.15
C ASN A 920 1.60 18.66 -13.65
N TYR A 921 0.68 17.83 -13.16
CA TYR A 921 0.60 17.42 -11.76
C TYR A 921 1.74 16.46 -11.39
N ASP A 922 2.04 15.50 -12.27
CA ASP A 922 3.13 14.53 -12.10
C ASP A 922 4.49 15.24 -12.14
N ALA A 923 4.66 16.24 -12.99
CA ALA A 923 5.84 17.10 -12.99
C ALA A 923 6.00 17.85 -11.65
N ALA A 924 4.92 18.46 -11.14
CA ALA A 924 4.94 19.19 -9.88
C ALA A 924 5.28 18.29 -8.67
N ASN A 925 4.78 17.06 -8.69
CA ASN A 925 4.98 16.07 -7.64
C ASN A 925 6.40 15.49 -7.67
N SER A 926 6.91 15.11 -8.84
CA SER A 926 8.29 14.62 -8.97
C SER A 926 9.32 15.71 -8.66
N PHE A 927 9.02 16.98 -8.91
CA PHE A 927 9.83 18.11 -8.45
C PHE A 927 10.00 18.09 -6.93
N MET A 928 8.92 17.91 -6.18
CA MET A 928 8.98 17.86 -4.71
C MET A 928 9.85 16.71 -4.21
N THR A 929 9.80 15.55 -4.88
CA THR A 929 10.70 14.43 -4.59
C THR A 929 12.16 14.83 -4.77
N GLY A 930 12.50 15.47 -5.88
CA GLY A 930 13.85 16.00 -6.12
C GLY A 930 14.30 17.04 -5.09
N LEU A 931 13.39 17.97 -4.73
CA LEU A 931 13.66 18.99 -3.72
C LEU A 931 13.96 18.38 -2.34
N ALA A 932 13.25 17.32 -1.96
CA ALA A 932 13.52 16.64 -0.69
C ALA A 932 14.91 15.98 -0.68
N PHE A 933 15.35 15.38 -1.79
CA PHE A 933 16.72 14.89 -1.90
C PHE A 933 17.73 16.03 -1.77
N GLN A 934 17.53 17.11 -2.51
CA GLN A 934 18.42 18.29 -2.49
C GLN A 934 18.49 18.94 -1.10
N ARG A 935 17.37 19.05 -0.39
CA ARG A 935 17.30 19.57 0.99
C ARG A 935 18.07 18.66 1.97
N ARG A 936 17.99 17.34 1.82
CA ARG A 936 18.74 16.40 2.68
C ARG A 936 20.23 16.37 2.42
N VAL A 937 20.69 16.68 1.21
CA VAL A 937 22.12 16.89 0.93
C VAL A 937 22.69 18.07 1.75
N ARG A 938 21.85 19.07 2.06
CA ARG A 938 22.19 20.18 2.98
C ARG A 938 22.04 19.82 4.47
N ASN A 939 21.82 18.54 4.81
CA ASN A 939 21.51 18.04 6.16
C ASN A 939 20.26 18.65 6.80
N LEU A 940 19.33 19.17 5.99
CA LEU A 940 18.04 19.65 6.46
C LEU A 940 17.00 18.51 6.33
N PRO A 941 16.06 18.40 7.28
CA PRO A 941 15.03 17.36 7.21
C PRO A 941 14.19 17.54 5.95
N ALA A 942 13.85 16.44 5.29
CA ALA A 942 12.84 16.43 4.24
C ALA A 942 12.28 15.03 3.98
N SER A 943 10.98 14.93 3.71
CA SER A 943 10.36 13.72 3.20
C SER A 943 9.20 14.04 2.28
N VAL A 944 8.88 13.09 1.41
CA VAL A 944 7.79 13.19 0.44
C VAL A 944 6.92 11.96 0.55
N ILE A 945 5.60 12.16 0.52
CA ILE A 945 4.64 11.05 0.45
C ILE A 945 3.95 11.10 -0.91
N ASP A 946 4.15 10.07 -1.73
CA ASP A 946 3.37 9.85 -2.94
C ASP A 946 2.06 9.16 -2.56
N PHE A 947 1.05 9.96 -2.22
CA PHE A 947 -0.24 9.45 -1.75
C PHE A 947 -1.01 8.72 -2.86
N GLY A 948 -1.50 7.54 -2.51
CA GLY A 948 -2.65 6.91 -3.18
C GLY A 948 -3.94 7.69 -2.91
N PRO A 949 -5.05 7.32 -3.58
CA PRO A 949 -6.30 8.05 -3.45
C PRO A 949 -6.88 7.98 -2.03
N ILE A 950 -6.98 9.12 -1.35
CA ILE A 950 -7.54 9.20 0.02
C ILE A 950 -9.07 9.22 -0.04
N ILE A 951 -9.73 8.29 0.65
CA ILE A 951 -11.19 8.21 0.76
C ILE A 951 -11.69 8.63 2.15
N GLY A 952 -12.93 9.10 2.23
CA GLY A 952 -13.54 9.56 3.49
C GLY A 952 -13.12 10.97 3.92
N LEU A 953 -12.15 11.59 3.21
CA LEU A 953 -11.69 12.96 3.40
C LEU A 953 -11.31 13.59 2.04
N GLY A 954 -11.16 14.92 2.03
CA GLY A 954 -10.46 15.62 0.94
C GLY A 954 -11.22 15.71 -0.39
N PHE A 955 -10.46 15.65 -1.49
CA PHE A 955 -10.96 15.94 -2.84
C PHE A 955 -12.03 14.94 -3.31
N ILE A 956 -11.76 13.63 -3.16
CA ILE A 956 -12.70 12.57 -3.57
C ILE A 956 -14.02 12.71 -2.82
N GLN A 957 -13.95 13.02 -1.53
CA GLN A 957 -15.14 13.22 -0.71
C GLN A 957 -15.99 14.42 -1.14
N LYS A 958 -15.37 15.53 -1.59
CA LYS A 958 -16.13 16.68 -2.11
C LYS A 958 -16.97 16.31 -3.34
N ILE A 959 -16.48 15.37 -4.16
CA ILE A 959 -17.20 14.86 -5.33
C ILE A 959 -18.32 13.91 -4.91
N ASP A 960 -18.12 13.12 -3.85
CA ASP A 960 -19.15 12.26 -3.26
C ASP A 960 -20.38 13.05 -2.81
N SER A 961 -20.18 14.21 -2.17
CA SER A 961 -21.28 15.12 -1.79
C SER A 961 -22.11 15.63 -2.97
N SER A 962 -21.63 15.48 -4.21
CA SER A 962 -22.34 15.82 -5.45
C SER A 962 -22.89 14.60 -6.22
N GLY A 963 -22.77 13.39 -5.67
CA GLY A 963 -23.30 12.14 -6.26
C GLY A 963 -22.42 11.49 -7.34
N GLY A 964 -21.17 11.94 -7.51
CA GLY A 964 -20.26 11.47 -8.58
C GLY A 964 -19.12 10.53 -8.13
N SER A 965 -19.00 10.21 -6.85
CA SER A 965 -17.89 9.43 -6.30
C SER A 965 -17.82 7.98 -6.78
N ASP A 966 -18.96 7.33 -7.00
CA ASP A 966 -19.01 5.92 -7.42
C ASP A 966 -18.29 5.69 -8.74
N ALA A 967 -18.47 6.62 -9.69
CA ALA A 967 -17.77 6.56 -10.97
C ALA A 967 -16.26 6.73 -10.78
N ILE A 968 -15.83 7.67 -9.95
CA ILE A 968 -14.41 7.93 -9.69
C ILE A 968 -13.77 6.76 -8.94
N ILE A 969 -14.39 6.27 -7.87
CA ILE A 969 -13.88 5.11 -7.12
C ILE A 969 -13.81 3.87 -8.02
N SER A 970 -14.81 3.67 -8.89
CA SER A 970 -14.78 2.59 -9.88
C SER A 970 -13.63 2.75 -10.88
N ILE A 971 -13.34 3.98 -11.33
CA ILE A 971 -12.20 4.25 -12.21
C ILE A 971 -10.89 3.97 -11.47
N LEU A 972 -10.72 4.49 -10.25
CA LEU A 972 -9.50 4.31 -9.45
C LEU A 972 -9.23 2.84 -9.14
N ARG A 973 -10.26 2.08 -8.77
CA ARG A 973 -10.16 0.62 -8.59
C ARG A 973 -9.86 -0.10 -9.91
N GLY A 974 -10.45 0.34 -11.03
CA GLY A 974 -10.12 -0.17 -12.36
C GLY A 974 -8.69 0.15 -12.82
N LEU A 975 -8.04 1.13 -12.18
CA LEU A 975 -6.62 1.46 -12.35
C LEU A 975 -5.71 0.76 -11.31
N ASP A 976 -6.27 -0.15 -10.50
CA ASP A 976 -5.59 -0.85 -9.41
C ASP A 976 -4.94 0.10 -8.41
N TYR A 977 -5.59 1.23 -8.11
CA TYR A 977 -5.19 2.10 -7.01
C TYR A 977 -5.87 1.67 -5.71
N MET A 978 -5.04 1.39 -4.70
CA MET A 978 -5.50 1.08 -3.35
C MET A 978 -5.91 2.37 -2.66
N LEU A 979 -7.18 2.43 -2.26
CA LEU A 979 -7.73 3.58 -1.54
C LEU A 979 -7.09 3.67 -0.15
N VAL A 980 -6.68 4.87 0.26
CA VAL A 980 -6.02 5.14 1.55
C VAL A 980 -7.04 5.65 2.55
N SER A 981 -7.13 5.02 3.72
CA SER A 981 -8.03 5.45 4.79
C SER A 981 -7.47 6.62 5.60
N GLU A 982 -8.31 7.29 6.39
CA GLU A 982 -7.87 8.35 7.30
C GLU A 982 -6.84 7.86 8.34
N ARG A 983 -6.99 6.62 8.83
CA ARG A 983 -6.01 6.00 9.76
C ARG A 983 -4.67 5.74 9.08
N GLU A 984 -4.71 5.29 7.82
CA GLU A 984 -3.51 5.02 7.03
C GLU A 984 -2.80 6.31 6.63
N LEU A 985 -3.54 7.39 6.38
CA LEU A 985 -2.97 8.73 6.24
C LEU A 985 -2.13 9.09 7.47
N HIS A 986 -2.64 8.91 8.69
CA HIS A 986 -1.85 9.20 9.90
C HIS A 986 -0.62 8.30 10.01
N HIS A 987 -0.73 7.01 9.68
CA HIS A 987 0.43 6.11 9.65
C HIS A 987 1.47 6.52 8.60
N LEU A 988 1.04 6.99 7.43
CA LEU A 988 1.92 7.53 6.39
C LEU A 988 2.69 8.76 6.90
N LEU A 989 2.00 9.65 7.63
CA LEU A 989 2.62 10.84 8.23
C LEU A 989 3.67 10.47 9.29
N VAL A 990 3.37 9.49 10.15
CA VAL A 990 4.33 8.96 11.13
C VAL A 990 5.60 8.47 10.44
N GLU A 991 5.45 7.62 9.42
CA GLU A 991 6.57 7.09 8.65
C GLU A 991 7.37 8.20 7.96
N ALA A 992 6.69 9.19 7.38
CA ALA A 992 7.33 10.27 6.65
C ALA A 992 8.10 11.23 7.58
N ILE A 993 7.53 11.58 8.74
CA ILE A 993 8.21 12.40 9.75
C ILE A 993 9.46 11.66 10.26
N PHE A 994 9.32 10.36 10.56
CA PHE A 994 10.42 9.54 11.06
C PHE A 994 11.61 9.48 10.08
N ILE A 995 11.35 9.33 8.78
CA ILE A 995 12.44 9.20 7.79
C ILE A 995 13.10 10.52 7.42
N GLY A 996 12.47 11.65 7.75
CA GLY A 996 12.87 12.97 7.28
C GLY A 996 14.32 13.34 7.63
N LYS A 997 14.85 12.78 8.73
CA LYS A 997 16.25 12.94 9.21
C LYS A 997 17.11 11.68 9.06
N SER A 998 16.59 10.61 8.44
CA SER A 998 17.30 9.32 8.32
C SER A 998 18.37 9.34 7.20
N ASN A 999 18.91 8.17 6.85
CA ASN A 999 19.69 7.97 5.62
C ASN A 999 18.90 7.21 4.54
N GLU A 1000 17.62 6.88 4.80
CA GLU A 1000 16.75 6.20 3.82
C GLU A 1000 16.32 7.17 2.71
N SER A 1001 15.78 6.67 1.59
CA SER A 1001 15.19 7.54 0.56
C SER A 1001 14.13 8.48 1.18
N PRO A 1002 14.08 9.78 0.83
CA PRO A 1002 13.07 10.72 1.33
C PRO A 1002 11.66 10.43 0.85
N GLY A 1003 11.49 9.69 -0.24
CA GLY A 1003 10.18 9.35 -0.81
C GLY A 1003 9.58 8.08 -0.23
N ILE A 1004 8.32 8.17 0.20
CA ILE A 1004 7.46 7.03 0.55
C ILE A 1004 6.33 6.97 -0.48
N THR A 1005 6.21 5.84 -1.16
CA THR A 1005 5.14 5.62 -2.14
C THR A 1005 4.09 4.68 -1.54
N ALA A 1006 2.81 5.00 -1.72
CA ALA A 1006 1.74 4.19 -1.15
C ALA A 1006 0.51 4.13 -2.05
N GLY A 1007 -0.17 2.99 -2.06
CA GLY A 1007 -1.53 2.88 -2.60
C GLY A 1007 -1.67 2.26 -4.00
N LEU A 1008 -0.89 1.23 -4.34
CA LEU A 1008 -1.16 0.37 -5.50
C LEU A 1008 -1.65 -1.01 -5.08
N GLU A 1009 -2.63 -1.54 -5.79
CA GLU A 1009 -3.04 -2.94 -5.74
C GLU A 1009 -2.24 -3.75 -6.76
N THR A 1010 -2.11 -5.06 -6.53
CA THR A 1010 -1.21 -5.91 -7.33
C THR A 1010 -1.83 -7.17 -7.91
N VAL A 1011 -3.12 -7.37 -7.66
CA VAL A 1011 -3.90 -8.54 -8.10
C VAL A 1011 -5.16 -7.99 -8.76
N SER A 1012 -5.28 -8.14 -10.08
CA SER A 1012 -6.45 -7.66 -10.82
C SER A 1012 -6.56 -8.35 -12.17
N ASP A 1013 -7.81 -8.56 -12.59
CA ASP A 1013 -8.15 -8.98 -13.95
C ASP A 1013 -7.98 -7.83 -14.96
N ASN A 1014 -8.02 -6.58 -14.48
CA ASN A 1014 -7.84 -5.39 -15.28
C ASN A 1014 -6.33 -5.12 -15.35
N ALA A 1015 -5.75 -5.04 -16.55
CA ALA A 1015 -4.34 -4.71 -16.71
C ALA A 1015 -4.19 -3.20 -17.00
N PRO A 1016 -4.14 -2.33 -15.97
CA PRO A 1016 -4.02 -0.89 -16.16
C PRO A 1016 -2.73 -0.51 -16.90
N PHE A 1017 -2.68 0.73 -17.38
CA PHE A 1017 -1.58 1.21 -18.23
C PHE A 1017 -0.19 0.99 -17.58
N TRP A 1018 -0.07 1.14 -16.26
CA TRP A 1018 1.19 1.00 -15.54
C TRP A 1018 1.66 -0.46 -15.41
N HIS A 1019 0.80 -1.47 -15.62
CA HIS A 1019 1.21 -2.89 -15.64
C HIS A 1019 2.19 -3.20 -16.77
N LYS A 1020 2.21 -2.38 -17.83
CA LYS A 1020 3.13 -2.54 -18.96
C LYS A 1020 4.51 -1.95 -18.68
N SER A 1021 4.65 -1.14 -17.64
CA SER A 1021 5.92 -0.51 -17.29
C SER A 1021 6.83 -1.46 -16.53
N LEU A 1022 8.10 -1.52 -16.95
CA LEU A 1022 9.12 -2.37 -16.31
C LEU A 1022 9.41 -1.95 -14.87
N LEU A 1023 9.13 -0.71 -14.49
CA LEU A 1023 9.24 -0.24 -13.11
C LEU A 1023 8.45 -1.12 -12.14
N PHE A 1024 7.27 -1.64 -12.54
CA PHE A 1024 6.36 -2.39 -11.67
C PHE A 1024 6.39 -3.90 -11.91
N SER A 1025 7.32 -4.39 -12.74
CA SER A 1025 7.40 -5.79 -13.19
C SER A 1025 7.45 -6.83 -12.06
N HIS A 1026 7.89 -6.44 -10.86
CA HIS A 1026 8.05 -7.32 -9.68
C HIS A 1026 6.85 -7.36 -8.74
N ILE A 1027 5.94 -6.40 -8.85
CA ILE A 1027 4.78 -6.32 -7.95
C ILE A 1027 3.52 -6.90 -8.59
N ILE A 1028 3.43 -6.96 -9.93
CA ILE A 1028 2.26 -7.45 -10.66
C ILE A 1028 2.13 -8.97 -10.54
N GLN A 1029 1.02 -9.44 -9.96
CA GLN A 1029 0.70 -10.86 -9.85
C GLN A 1029 -0.33 -11.23 -10.92
N LYS A 1030 -0.18 -12.43 -11.53
CA LYS A 1030 -1.26 -13.00 -12.35
C LYS A 1030 -2.35 -13.51 -11.38
N PRO A 1031 -3.63 -13.21 -11.63
CA PRO A 1031 -4.74 -13.71 -10.83
C PRO A 1031 -4.83 -15.25 -10.82
#